data_AF-A0A537XGJ9-F1
#
_entry.id   AF-A0A537XGJ9-F1
#
_cell.length_a   1.000
_cell.length_b   1.000
_cell.length_c   1.000
_cell.angle_alpha   90.00
_cell.angle_beta   90.00
_cell.angle_gamma   90.00
#
_symmetry.space_group_name_H-M   'P 1'
#
loop_
_entity.id
_entity.type
_entity.pdbx_description
1 polymer ?
#
loop_
_entity_poly.entity_id
_entity_poly.type
_entity_poly.pdbx_seq_one_letter_code
_entity_poly.pdbx_strand_id
1 'polypeptide(L)'
;MPAPRWPSPAWQAGGRLECRAPPGSGGPGRGRNSGIGLGLQQPGRVLVFATIRLKPRPRHALVLPIALGALALGAAPALAIEPSVSPEPGTPDASPLSQISFRGVPARQLGPISVTGSRTGRHSGHLEGYASRPGASFLVNGSFRAHETVTVRLARKGRVGPLRWSFRVAHLVGASTPPHQAGGGLTTQGVQVFQSRPDLRPPYFATAGGGGPLGPGQVFVAAIRGPGSPMYGQFGPSIIDNNGSTVWFRPARPGDEAFDFHPQTLFGKPVLTWWEGHLSPIGFGEGDWVIANDAYQEVGRIRDGNGLRPDLHDMVITPQGSAFVTVYETLAANLRHFRGPSRGSILDSLVQEVDIKTGLVMWEWHSLGHVAVADSMLSPDPKGATFDAFHTNSIDLSPDGGTVLIGMRNTWAGYLVNVADGAITWRLGGRHSTFALGKGAGFAYQHDMRLINPRLVRMFDNEATPKVGPRSRGLTVRLNFSRHQGTLVRELRHTGTVLSGSQGNVESLTNGNTFVGWGAPPLATEFSRTGKGIFDLRFPGADESYRSYRFVWAGHPKTIPDVVAKRVKGRLTAYVSWNGATEVVAWQVIAGASATALAPTGRPVLRSGFETAIPVSTSGHFLAVRAYAADGALLATSKVVKV
;
A
#
# COMPACT_ATOMS: atom_id res chain seq x y z
N MET A 1 18.30 17.51 -39.50
CA MET A 1 18.54 16.12 -39.11
C MET A 1 17.43 15.69 -38.16
N PRO A 2 16.50 14.82 -38.60
CA PRO A 2 15.44 14.28 -37.75
C PRO A 2 15.90 13.01 -37.03
N ALA A 3 15.45 12.83 -35.80
CA ALA A 3 15.75 11.68 -34.93
C ALA A 3 15.29 10.34 -35.53
N PRO A 4 16.05 9.24 -35.37
CA PRO A 4 15.70 7.95 -35.94
C PRO A 4 14.52 7.31 -35.21
N ARG A 5 13.53 6.86 -35.99
CA ARG A 5 12.42 5.99 -35.55
C ARG A 5 12.98 4.59 -35.26
N TRP A 6 12.73 4.08 -34.06
CA TRP A 6 13.01 2.69 -33.70
C TRP A 6 11.92 1.76 -34.25
N PRO A 7 12.27 0.59 -34.83
CA PRO A 7 11.28 -0.39 -35.28
C PRO A 7 10.71 -1.17 -34.09
N SER A 8 9.38 -1.33 -34.08
CA SER A 8 8.65 -2.21 -33.17
C SER A 8 9.15 -3.66 -33.29
N PRO A 9 9.47 -4.37 -32.19
CA PRO A 9 9.73 -5.80 -32.25
C PRO A 9 8.41 -6.57 -32.32
N ALA A 10 8.28 -7.41 -33.34
CA ALA A 10 7.24 -8.44 -33.42
C ALA A 10 7.45 -9.47 -32.30
N TRP A 11 6.47 -9.59 -31.41
CA TRP A 11 6.42 -10.64 -30.40
C TRP A 11 6.04 -11.97 -31.07
N GLN A 12 6.98 -12.93 -31.12
CA GLN A 12 6.63 -14.33 -31.31
C GLN A 12 6.07 -14.87 -29.98
N ALA A 13 4.80 -15.29 -30.01
CA ALA A 13 4.09 -15.89 -28.89
C ALA A 13 4.67 -17.27 -28.54
N GLY A 14 5.22 -17.39 -27.34
CA GLY A 14 5.43 -18.66 -26.65
C GLY A 14 4.55 -18.74 -25.41
N GLY A 15 3.61 -19.69 -25.38
CA GLY A 15 2.98 -20.17 -24.14
C GLY A 15 1.72 -19.47 -23.61
N ARG A 16 0.91 -18.77 -24.43
CA ARG A 16 -0.46 -18.38 -24.03
C ARG A 16 -1.39 -19.60 -24.07
N LEU A 17 -2.31 -19.69 -23.10
CA LEU A 17 -3.45 -20.63 -23.12
C LEU A 17 -4.40 -20.24 -24.26
N GLU A 18 -4.21 -20.78 -25.46
CA GLU A 18 -5.17 -20.64 -26.56
C GLU A 18 -5.34 -21.92 -27.39
N CYS A 19 -6.60 -22.17 -27.79
CA CYS A 19 -7.02 -23.21 -28.71
C CYS A 19 -6.56 -22.89 -30.15
N ARG A 20 -5.95 -23.86 -30.84
CA ARG A 20 -5.41 -23.71 -32.21
C ARG A 20 -6.42 -24.07 -33.32
N ALA A 21 -6.28 -23.38 -34.45
CA ALA A 21 -6.51 -23.85 -35.83
C ALA A 21 -5.48 -23.18 -36.80
N PRO A 22 -5.21 -23.74 -38.01
CA PRO A 22 -3.86 -23.85 -38.62
C PRO A 22 -3.46 -22.71 -39.61
N PRO A 23 -2.18 -22.66 -40.07
CA PRO A 23 -1.57 -21.45 -40.62
C PRO A 23 -1.55 -21.38 -42.16
N GLY A 24 -1.45 -20.15 -42.68
CA GLY A 24 -1.05 -19.84 -44.05
C GLY A 24 -0.11 -18.63 -44.11
N SER A 25 0.68 -18.57 -45.20
CA SER A 25 1.71 -17.59 -45.62
C SER A 25 3.15 -17.98 -45.22
N GLY A 26 4.15 -17.99 -46.12
CA GLY A 26 4.40 -17.11 -47.27
C GLY A 26 5.51 -16.12 -46.88
N GLY A 27 6.73 -16.32 -47.38
CA GLY A 27 7.92 -15.47 -47.10
C GLY A 27 7.80 -14.03 -47.66
N PRO A 28 8.81 -13.14 -47.53
CA PRO A 28 10.23 -13.40 -47.83
C PRO A 28 11.26 -12.70 -46.91
N GLY A 29 12.55 -13.01 -47.11
CA GLY A 29 13.66 -12.27 -46.50
C GLY A 29 14.80 -12.06 -47.49
N ARG A 30 15.43 -10.88 -47.44
CA ARG A 30 16.83 -10.61 -47.82
C ARG A 30 17.22 -9.20 -47.38
N GLY A 31 18.20 -9.11 -46.47
CA GLY A 31 18.93 -7.90 -46.14
C GLY A 31 20.31 -7.86 -46.78
N ARG A 32 20.95 -6.69 -46.78
CA ARG A 32 22.41 -6.51 -46.90
C ARG A 32 22.88 -5.26 -46.14
N ASN A 33 23.99 -5.43 -45.43
CA ASN A 33 24.80 -4.46 -44.68
C ASN A 33 25.71 -3.60 -45.58
N SER A 34 26.21 -2.46 -45.09
CA SER A 34 27.63 -2.22 -44.68
C SER A 34 28.14 -0.75 -44.81
N GLY A 35 29.10 -0.39 -43.93
CA GLY A 35 30.07 0.75 -44.03
C GLY A 35 29.79 1.95 -43.10
N ILE A 36 30.40 2.14 -41.91
CA ILE A 36 31.80 2.47 -41.48
C ILE A 36 32.30 3.87 -41.91
N GLY A 37 32.68 4.69 -40.91
CA GLY A 37 33.51 5.91 -41.06
C GLY A 37 33.81 6.60 -39.71
N LEU A 38 35.08 6.55 -39.29
CA LEU A 38 35.68 7.13 -38.06
C LEU A 38 36.00 8.63 -38.18
N GLY A 39 36.14 9.34 -37.04
CA GLY A 39 36.85 10.62 -36.96
C GLY A 39 36.87 11.25 -35.56
N LEU A 40 38.05 11.28 -34.92
CA LEU A 40 38.36 11.87 -33.61
C LEU A 40 38.43 13.41 -33.63
N GLN A 41 38.16 14.08 -32.49
CA GLN A 41 39.13 14.90 -31.71
C GLN A 41 38.43 15.76 -30.62
N GLN A 42 39.06 15.81 -29.44
CA GLN A 42 38.89 16.79 -28.34
C GLN A 42 39.97 17.90 -28.47
N PRO A 43 40.13 18.95 -27.61
CA PRO A 43 39.56 19.22 -26.26
C PRO A 43 39.19 20.69 -25.88
N GLY A 44 38.51 20.84 -24.73
CA GLY A 44 38.82 21.79 -23.63
C GLY A 44 38.58 23.31 -23.77
N ARG A 45 37.77 23.89 -22.86
CA ARG A 45 38.19 24.84 -21.79
C ARG A 45 36.99 25.52 -21.10
N VAL A 46 37.32 26.11 -19.95
CA VAL A 46 36.53 26.54 -18.77
C VAL A 46 36.39 28.08 -18.74
N LEU A 47 35.55 28.58 -17.81
CA LEU A 47 35.45 29.96 -17.23
C LEU A 47 34.63 30.96 -18.08
N VAL A 48 33.78 31.88 -17.57
CA VAL A 48 33.64 32.63 -16.29
C VAL A 48 32.17 33.07 -16.14
N PHE A 49 31.66 33.19 -14.90
CA PHE A 49 30.41 33.91 -14.57
C PHE A 49 30.64 35.42 -14.56
N ALA A 50 29.89 36.19 -15.36
CA ALA A 50 29.84 37.65 -15.26
C ALA A 50 28.43 38.12 -14.88
N THR A 51 28.30 38.64 -13.67
CA THR A 51 27.11 39.31 -13.13
C THR A 51 27.12 40.77 -13.55
N ILE A 52 26.15 41.20 -14.37
CA ILE A 52 25.96 42.61 -14.73
C ILE A 52 24.84 43.20 -13.85
N ARG A 53 25.19 44.20 -13.03
CA ARG A 53 24.25 45.09 -12.33
C ARG A 53 23.81 46.20 -13.27
N LEU A 54 22.51 46.36 -13.47
CA LEU A 54 21.92 47.52 -14.16
C LEU A 54 21.47 48.59 -13.13
N LYS A 55 21.90 49.83 -13.36
CA LYS A 55 21.36 51.04 -12.71
C LYS A 55 20.20 51.61 -13.55
N PRO A 56 19.17 52.23 -12.94
CA PRO A 56 17.97 52.72 -13.66
C PRO A 56 18.04 54.23 -13.94
N ARG A 57 17.34 54.69 -15.01
CA ARG A 57 16.65 56.00 -15.20
C ARG A 57 16.27 56.21 -16.70
N PRO A 58 15.37 57.14 -17.07
CA PRO A 58 13.92 57.09 -16.88
C PRO A 58 13.10 57.32 -18.18
N ARG A 59 11.83 56.92 -18.11
CA ARG A 59 10.61 57.36 -18.81
C ARG A 59 10.73 58.32 -20.02
N HIS A 60 10.27 57.82 -21.17
CA HIS A 60 9.45 58.60 -22.11
C HIS A 60 8.17 57.81 -22.43
N ALA A 61 7.03 58.43 -22.15
CA ALA A 61 5.72 57.92 -22.49
C ALA A 61 5.46 58.19 -23.98
N LEU A 62 5.22 57.14 -24.75
CA LEU A 62 4.69 57.24 -26.11
C LEU A 62 3.30 56.60 -26.10
N VAL A 63 2.28 57.45 -26.23
CA VAL A 63 0.89 57.06 -26.46
C VAL A 63 0.78 56.61 -27.91
N LEU A 64 0.43 55.34 -28.15
CA LEU A 64 0.02 54.82 -29.46
C LEU A 64 -1.47 54.44 -29.39
N PRO A 65 -2.27 54.74 -30.43
CA PRO A 65 -3.71 54.53 -30.40
C PRO A 65 -4.07 53.04 -30.49
N ILE A 66 -5.09 52.67 -29.71
CA ILE A 66 -5.71 51.36 -29.69
C ILE A 66 -6.41 51.14 -31.03
N ALA A 67 -5.84 50.30 -31.89
CA ALA A 67 -6.58 49.65 -32.96
C ALA A 67 -7.30 48.43 -32.36
N LEU A 68 -8.63 48.51 -32.18
CA LEU A 68 -9.49 47.37 -31.89
C LEU A 68 -9.56 46.46 -33.12
N GLY A 69 -8.53 45.64 -33.30
CA GLY A 69 -8.61 44.45 -34.13
C GLY A 69 -9.24 43.34 -33.30
N ALA A 70 -10.47 42.95 -33.64
CA ALA A 70 -11.10 41.75 -33.10
C ALA A 70 -10.29 40.52 -33.56
N LEU A 71 -9.23 40.18 -32.83
CA LEU A 71 -8.67 38.83 -32.88
C LEU A 71 -9.70 37.91 -32.23
N ALA A 72 -10.49 37.25 -33.08
CA ALA A 72 -11.03 35.96 -32.74
C ALA A 72 -9.83 35.06 -32.42
N LEU A 73 -9.47 34.99 -31.14
CA LEU A 73 -8.68 33.90 -30.57
C LEU A 73 -9.52 32.64 -30.80
N GLY A 74 -9.36 32.05 -31.99
CA GLY A 74 -9.77 30.68 -32.22
C GLY A 74 -9.07 29.84 -31.17
N ALA A 75 -9.82 29.42 -30.15
CA ALA A 75 -9.35 28.41 -29.22
C ALA A 75 -8.91 27.23 -30.09
N ALA A 76 -7.60 26.97 -30.12
CA ALA A 76 -7.11 25.73 -30.70
C ALA A 76 -7.94 24.60 -30.07
N PRO A 77 -8.56 23.72 -30.86
CA PRO A 77 -9.36 22.64 -30.30
C PRO A 77 -8.43 21.89 -29.34
N ALA A 78 -8.76 21.90 -28.05
CA ALA A 78 -8.05 21.10 -27.07
C ALA A 78 -7.99 19.68 -27.64
N LEU A 79 -6.79 19.15 -27.88
CA LEU A 79 -6.60 17.79 -28.35
C LEU A 79 -7.43 16.90 -27.44
N ALA A 80 -8.55 16.37 -27.95
CA ALA A 80 -9.45 15.58 -27.12
C ALA A 80 -8.67 14.36 -26.62
N ILE A 81 -8.44 14.30 -25.32
CA ILE A 81 -7.71 13.19 -24.70
C ILE A 81 -8.61 11.96 -24.82
N GLU A 82 -8.10 10.86 -25.35
CA GLU A 82 -8.86 9.61 -25.34
C GLU A 82 -8.83 9.03 -23.92
N PRO A 83 -9.96 8.50 -23.42
CA PRO A 83 -9.97 7.92 -22.10
C PRO A 83 -9.12 6.65 -22.08
N SER A 84 -8.36 6.45 -21.00
CA SER A 84 -7.90 5.11 -20.65
C SER A 84 -9.11 4.30 -20.15
N VAL A 85 -9.19 3.02 -20.49
CA VAL A 85 -10.37 2.18 -20.25
C VAL A 85 -10.03 0.97 -19.38
N SER A 86 -10.98 0.57 -18.53
CA SER A 86 -10.89 -0.63 -17.69
C SER A 86 -12.22 -1.39 -17.71
N PRO A 87 -12.25 -2.73 -17.81
CA PRO A 87 -11.13 -3.60 -18.12
C PRO A 87 -10.45 -3.22 -19.44
N GLU A 88 -9.13 -3.41 -19.48
CA GLU A 88 -8.30 -3.07 -20.64
C GLU A 88 -8.65 -3.95 -21.86
N PRO A 89 -8.35 -3.50 -23.09
CA PRO A 89 -8.53 -4.32 -24.29
C PRO A 89 -7.79 -5.67 -24.17
N GLY A 90 -8.56 -6.75 -24.26
CA GLY A 90 -8.01 -8.11 -24.21
C GLY A 90 -7.82 -8.70 -22.81
N THR A 91 -8.26 -8.04 -21.73
CA THR A 91 -8.28 -8.65 -20.39
C THR A 91 -8.95 -10.04 -20.46
N PRO A 92 -8.26 -11.12 -20.04
CA PRO A 92 -8.72 -12.48 -20.29
C PRO A 92 -9.77 -12.99 -19.28
N ASP A 93 -9.91 -12.29 -18.17
CA ASP A 93 -10.50 -12.77 -16.92
C ASP A 93 -11.13 -11.66 -16.07
N ALA A 94 -11.79 -10.68 -16.69
CA ALA A 94 -12.50 -9.66 -15.93
C ALA A 94 -13.68 -10.26 -15.12
N SER A 95 -13.99 -9.66 -13.98
CA SER A 95 -15.10 -10.09 -13.12
C SER A 95 -16.45 -10.09 -13.87
N PRO A 96 -17.35 -11.04 -13.57
CA PRO A 96 -18.75 -11.00 -14.02
C PRO A 96 -19.51 -9.72 -13.60
N LEU A 97 -19.01 -9.01 -12.59
CA LEU A 97 -19.57 -7.76 -12.06
C LEU A 97 -18.75 -6.53 -12.44
N SER A 98 -17.82 -6.65 -13.42
CA SER A 98 -17.02 -5.52 -13.88
C SER A 98 -17.89 -4.37 -14.38
N GLN A 99 -17.66 -3.18 -13.82
CA GLN A 99 -18.06 -1.93 -14.44
C GLN A 99 -17.13 -1.58 -15.60
N ILE A 100 -17.53 -0.62 -16.44
CA ILE A 100 -16.67 -0.12 -17.52
C ILE A 100 -16.15 1.28 -17.17
N SER A 101 -14.87 1.37 -16.84
CA SER A 101 -14.22 2.57 -16.34
C SER A 101 -13.59 3.38 -17.47
N PHE A 102 -13.67 4.70 -17.36
CA PHE A 102 -13.10 5.67 -18.29
C PHE A 102 -12.33 6.73 -17.51
N ARG A 103 -11.01 6.75 -17.64
CA ARG A 103 -10.13 7.69 -16.95
C ARG A 103 -9.66 8.81 -17.86
N GLY A 104 -9.49 10.00 -17.29
CA GLY A 104 -8.97 11.18 -17.98
C GLY A 104 -10.02 12.02 -18.72
N VAL A 105 -11.24 11.50 -18.91
CA VAL A 105 -12.34 12.20 -19.59
C VAL A 105 -13.57 12.27 -18.67
N PRO A 106 -14.02 13.47 -18.26
CA PRO A 106 -15.20 13.61 -17.40
C PRO A 106 -16.47 12.99 -17.98
N ALA A 107 -17.35 12.47 -17.13
CA ALA A 107 -18.64 11.85 -17.51
C ALA A 107 -19.42 12.64 -18.60
N ARG A 108 -19.54 13.96 -18.44
CA ARG A 108 -20.28 14.84 -19.38
C ARG A 108 -19.70 14.88 -20.80
N GLN A 109 -18.42 14.54 -20.96
CA GLN A 109 -17.72 14.54 -22.24
C GLN A 109 -17.74 13.16 -22.92
N LEU A 110 -18.06 12.10 -22.18
CA LEU A 110 -18.27 10.78 -22.76
C LEU A 110 -19.52 10.80 -23.66
N GLY A 111 -19.42 10.19 -24.84
CA GLY A 111 -20.57 9.96 -25.70
C GLY A 111 -21.33 8.69 -25.30
N PRO A 112 -22.39 8.33 -26.04
CA PRO A 112 -23.16 7.11 -25.78
C PRO A 112 -22.30 5.85 -25.70
N ILE A 113 -22.57 5.03 -24.69
CA ILE A 113 -21.88 3.75 -24.43
C ILE A 113 -22.82 2.60 -24.77
N SER A 114 -22.29 1.56 -25.42
CA SER A 114 -22.97 0.29 -25.61
C SER A 114 -22.08 -0.83 -25.12
N VAL A 115 -22.64 -1.69 -24.25
CA VAL A 115 -21.97 -2.88 -23.71
C VAL A 115 -22.77 -4.09 -24.16
N THR A 116 -22.10 -5.10 -24.72
CA THR A 116 -22.76 -6.30 -25.25
C THR A 116 -21.93 -7.53 -24.94
N GLY A 117 -22.48 -8.43 -24.13
CA GLY A 117 -21.93 -9.75 -23.90
C GLY A 117 -22.31 -10.70 -25.03
N SER A 118 -21.37 -11.55 -25.46
CA SER A 118 -21.61 -12.53 -26.53
C SER A 118 -22.66 -13.59 -26.18
N ARG A 119 -23.01 -13.74 -24.90
CA ARG A 119 -24.03 -14.68 -24.40
C ARG A 119 -25.19 -13.98 -23.71
N THR A 120 -24.92 -12.90 -22.99
CA THR A 120 -25.93 -12.14 -22.24
C THR A 120 -26.60 -11.04 -23.07
N GLY A 121 -26.09 -10.74 -24.26
CA GLY A 121 -26.67 -9.73 -25.15
C GLY A 121 -26.35 -8.30 -24.70
N ARG A 122 -27.22 -7.36 -25.07
CA ARG A 122 -27.01 -5.93 -24.78
C ARG A 122 -27.33 -5.63 -23.33
N HIS A 123 -26.43 -4.92 -22.66
CA HIS A 123 -26.60 -4.48 -21.28
C HIS A 123 -27.04 -3.02 -21.20
N SER A 124 -27.89 -2.74 -20.22
CA SER A 124 -28.19 -1.37 -19.78
C SER A 124 -27.29 -0.97 -18.61
N GLY A 125 -27.29 0.30 -18.25
CA GLY A 125 -26.47 0.81 -17.17
C GLY A 125 -26.50 2.33 -17.11
N HIS A 126 -25.72 2.90 -16.21
CA HIS A 126 -25.63 4.35 -16.04
C HIS A 126 -24.18 4.78 -15.76
N LEU A 127 -23.85 6.02 -16.13
CA LEU A 127 -22.53 6.60 -15.86
C LEU A 127 -22.52 7.28 -14.50
N GLU A 128 -21.50 6.98 -13.70
CA GLU A 128 -21.22 7.67 -12.45
C GLU A 128 -19.79 8.26 -12.48
N GLY A 129 -19.66 9.54 -12.14
CA GLY A 129 -18.39 10.27 -12.20
C GLY A 129 -17.54 10.06 -10.96
N TYR A 130 -16.22 10.01 -11.12
CA TYR A 130 -15.30 9.94 -9.99
C TYR A 130 -15.25 11.25 -9.20
N ALA A 131 -15.00 11.15 -7.90
CA ALA A 131 -14.79 12.31 -7.04
C ALA A 131 -13.34 12.79 -7.06
N SER A 132 -12.39 11.87 -7.26
CA SER A 132 -10.96 12.10 -7.14
C SER A 132 -10.34 12.75 -8.37
N ARG A 133 -10.81 12.45 -9.58
CA ARG A 133 -10.23 12.99 -10.82
C ARG A 133 -11.21 12.92 -12.00
N PRO A 134 -10.92 13.58 -13.14
CA PRO A 134 -11.69 13.43 -14.36
C PRO A 134 -11.84 11.96 -14.80
N GLY A 135 -13.08 11.50 -14.90
CA GLY A 135 -13.42 10.15 -15.34
C GLY A 135 -14.82 9.74 -14.89
N ALA A 136 -15.24 8.56 -15.29
CA ALA A 136 -16.51 7.95 -14.89
C ALA A 136 -16.49 6.44 -15.14
N SER A 137 -17.31 5.70 -14.38
CA SER A 137 -17.59 4.30 -14.66
C SER A 137 -19.02 4.13 -15.13
N PHE A 138 -19.22 3.31 -16.17
CA PHE A 138 -20.52 2.83 -16.59
C PHE A 138 -20.86 1.58 -15.78
N LEU A 139 -21.79 1.75 -14.85
CA LEU A 139 -22.31 0.70 -13.99
C LEU A 139 -23.32 -0.14 -14.76
N VAL A 140 -22.94 -1.37 -15.04
CA VAL A 140 -23.75 -2.33 -15.81
C VAL A 140 -24.86 -2.87 -14.92
N ASN A 141 -26.09 -2.89 -15.43
CA ASN A 141 -27.22 -3.51 -14.74
C ASN A 141 -27.17 -5.03 -14.97
N GLY A 142 -27.07 -5.80 -13.88
CA GLY A 142 -26.96 -7.25 -13.93
C GLY A 142 -25.50 -7.72 -13.96
N SER A 143 -25.26 -8.92 -14.49
CA SER A 143 -23.93 -9.52 -14.55
C SER A 143 -23.67 -10.18 -15.90
N PHE A 144 -22.39 -10.34 -16.21
CA PHE A 144 -21.95 -11.11 -17.36
C PHE A 144 -21.91 -12.62 -17.03
N ARG A 145 -21.97 -13.46 -18.06
CA ARG A 145 -21.78 -14.91 -17.94
C ARG A 145 -20.31 -15.28 -18.09
N ALA A 146 -19.87 -16.23 -17.28
CA ALA A 146 -18.54 -16.81 -17.38
C ALA A 146 -18.16 -17.18 -18.82
N HIS A 147 -16.93 -16.87 -19.19
CA HIS A 147 -16.32 -17.12 -20.50
C HIS A 147 -16.90 -16.32 -21.69
N GLU A 148 -17.86 -15.43 -21.47
CA GLU A 148 -18.34 -14.59 -22.56
C GLU A 148 -17.36 -13.48 -22.91
N THR A 149 -17.41 -13.03 -24.15
CA THR A 149 -16.67 -11.86 -24.62
C THR A 149 -17.60 -10.66 -24.54
N VAL A 150 -17.21 -9.65 -23.78
CA VAL A 150 -17.93 -8.39 -23.68
C VAL A 150 -17.30 -7.42 -24.67
N THR A 151 -18.11 -6.91 -25.60
CA THR A 151 -17.71 -5.83 -26.51
C THR A 151 -18.25 -4.51 -25.98
N VAL A 152 -17.37 -3.52 -25.86
CA VAL A 152 -17.73 -2.16 -25.49
C VAL A 152 -17.56 -1.25 -26.71
N ARG A 153 -18.52 -0.35 -26.90
CA ARG A 153 -18.46 0.74 -27.88
C ARG A 153 -18.72 2.06 -27.19
N LEU A 154 -17.74 2.96 -27.22
CA LEU A 154 -17.89 4.36 -26.80
C LEU A 154 -17.97 5.25 -28.04
N ALA A 155 -19.11 5.91 -28.24
CA ALA A 155 -19.21 6.96 -29.25
C ALA A 155 -18.38 8.18 -28.82
N ARG A 156 -17.56 8.70 -29.73
CA ARG A 156 -16.67 9.84 -29.45
C ARG A 156 -17.34 11.15 -29.89
N LYS A 157 -17.60 12.06 -28.95
CA LYS A 157 -18.14 13.40 -29.29
C LYS A 157 -17.11 14.15 -30.13
N GLY A 158 -17.51 14.63 -31.31
CA GLY A 158 -16.65 15.43 -32.19
C GLY A 158 -15.49 14.68 -32.86
N ARG A 159 -15.50 13.34 -32.90
CA ARG A 159 -14.51 12.52 -33.63
C ARG A 159 -15.17 11.50 -34.55
N VAL A 160 -14.44 11.10 -35.60
CA VAL A 160 -14.88 10.06 -36.53
C VAL A 160 -14.75 8.68 -35.91
N GLY A 161 -15.83 7.91 -35.92
CA GLY A 161 -15.88 6.52 -35.47
C GLY A 161 -15.86 6.33 -33.94
N PRO A 162 -16.41 5.22 -33.43
CA PRO A 162 -16.37 4.91 -32.00
C PRO A 162 -15.03 4.31 -31.57
N LEU A 163 -14.68 4.44 -30.29
CA LEU A 163 -13.72 3.55 -29.65
C LEU A 163 -14.41 2.20 -29.40
N ARG A 164 -13.80 1.10 -29.82
CA ARG A 164 -14.34 -0.26 -29.64
C ARG A 164 -13.24 -1.19 -29.15
N TRP A 165 -13.54 -1.95 -28.12
CA TRP A 165 -12.66 -2.99 -27.60
C TRP A 165 -13.50 -4.12 -26.99
N SER A 166 -12.82 -5.16 -26.55
CA SER A 166 -13.45 -6.27 -25.85
C SER A 166 -12.54 -6.84 -24.77
N PHE A 167 -13.17 -7.47 -23.79
CA PHE A 167 -12.51 -8.29 -22.77
C PHE A 167 -13.31 -9.59 -22.59
N ARG A 168 -12.74 -10.53 -21.85
CA ARG A 168 -13.37 -11.81 -21.55
C ARG A 168 -13.67 -11.93 -20.08
N VAL A 169 -14.82 -12.55 -19.77
CA VAL A 169 -15.30 -12.70 -18.41
C VAL A 169 -14.74 -13.98 -17.80
N ALA A 170 -14.20 -13.86 -16.60
CA ALA A 170 -13.65 -14.93 -15.81
C ALA A 170 -14.67 -16.05 -15.53
N HIS A 171 -14.17 -17.26 -15.32
CA HIS A 171 -14.95 -18.35 -14.74
C HIS A 171 -14.48 -18.57 -13.32
N LEU A 172 -15.22 -17.96 -12.41
CA LEU A 172 -14.90 -17.99 -10.99
C LEU A 172 -15.16 -19.38 -10.43
N VAL A 173 -14.21 -19.89 -9.68
CA VAL A 173 -14.45 -21.01 -8.80
C VAL A 173 -14.86 -20.39 -7.48
N GLY A 174 -16.07 -20.71 -7.00
CA GLY A 174 -16.51 -20.24 -5.68
C GLY A 174 -15.45 -20.60 -4.64
N ALA A 175 -15.21 -19.70 -3.67
CA ALA A 175 -14.20 -19.88 -2.63
C ALA A 175 -14.43 -21.23 -1.92
N SER A 176 -13.74 -22.28 -2.35
CA SER A 176 -13.75 -23.58 -1.71
C SER A 176 -12.70 -23.60 -0.61
N THR A 177 -12.65 -22.54 0.18
CA THR A 177 -11.78 -22.49 1.33
C THR A 177 -12.62 -21.98 2.48
N PRO A 178 -12.91 -22.83 3.47
CA PRO A 178 -13.44 -22.35 4.73
C PRO A 178 -12.54 -21.19 5.19
N PRO A 179 -13.09 -20.13 5.77
CA PRO A 179 -12.26 -19.14 6.44
C PRO A 179 -11.29 -19.90 7.35
N HIS A 180 -10.02 -19.48 7.40
CA HIS A 180 -9.09 -20.03 8.38
C HIS A 180 -9.74 -19.80 9.75
N GLN A 181 -10.34 -20.84 10.32
CA GLN A 181 -10.81 -20.82 11.70
C GLN A 181 -9.57 -20.45 12.50
N ALA A 182 -9.61 -19.30 13.15
CA ALA A 182 -8.61 -18.89 14.12
C ALA A 182 -8.57 -19.92 15.25
N GLY A 183 -7.94 -21.07 14.99
CA GLY A 183 -7.59 -22.04 16.00
C GLY A 183 -6.46 -21.44 16.83
N GLY A 184 -6.64 -21.49 18.16
CA GLY A 184 -5.75 -20.85 19.12
C GLY A 184 -6.49 -19.75 19.88
N GLY A 185 -6.74 -20.01 21.16
CA GLY A 185 -7.33 -19.00 22.05
C GLY A 185 -6.40 -17.81 22.24
N LEU A 186 -6.96 -16.73 22.79
CA LEU A 186 -6.15 -15.61 23.29
C LEU A 186 -5.52 -16.01 24.62
N THR A 187 -4.24 -15.69 24.83
CA THR A 187 -3.60 -15.77 26.15
C THR A 187 -3.55 -14.40 26.80
N THR A 188 -3.71 -14.37 28.13
CA THR A 188 -3.56 -13.16 28.94
C THR A 188 -2.16 -13.05 29.55
N GLN A 189 -1.27 -14.00 29.28
CA GLN A 189 0.15 -13.89 29.65
C GLN A 189 0.84 -12.91 28.71
N GLY A 190 1.82 -12.13 29.19
CA GLY A 190 2.58 -11.22 28.32
C GLY A 190 1.75 -10.10 27.65
N VAL A 191 0.65 -9.69 28.27
CA VAL A 191 -0.20 -8.58 27.81
C VAL A 191 -0.06 -7.37 28.72
N GLN A 192 -0.27 -6.18 28.17
CA GLN A 192 -0.41 -4.98 28.99
C GLN A 192 -1.81 -4.93 29.58
N VAL A 193 -1.93 -4.57 30.86
CA VAL A 193 -3.22 -4.46 31.57
C VAL A 193 -3.29 -3.10 32.24
N PHE A 194 -4.41 -2.42 32.05
CA PHE A 194 -4.63 -1.06 32.56
C PHE A 194 -5.83 -1.03 33.51
N GLN A 195 -5.74 -0.21 34.56
CA GLN A 195 -6.82 0.00 35.51
C GLN A 195 -7.90 0.93 34.94
N SER A 196 -7.52 2.00 34.24
CA SER A 196 -8.41 2.97 33.60
C SER A 196 -9.06 2.43 32.32
N ARG A 197 -8.41 1.46 31.67
CA ARG A 197 -8.87 0.80 30.42
C ARG A 197 -8.72 -0.72 30.48
N PRO A 198 -9.48 -1.41 31.37
CA PRO A 198 -9.40 -2.86 31.53
C PRO A 198 -9.93 -3.66 30.32
N ASP A 199 -10.62 -2.97 29.40
CA ASP A 199 -11.08 -3.48 28.11
C ASP A 199 -9.93 -3.63 27.09
N LEU A 200 -8.84 -2.88 27.26
CA LEU A 200 -7.66 -2.95 26.40
C LEU A 200 -6.64 -3.93 26.95
N ARG A 201 -6.30 -4.93 26.13
CA ARG A 201 -5.28 -5.93 26.41
C ARG A 201 -4.32 -6.07 25.23
N PRO A 202 -3.59 -5.01 24.84
CA PRO A 202 -2.61 -5.10 23.77
C PRO A 202 -1.44 -6.02 24.15
N PRO A 203 -0.76 -6.62 23.16
CA PRO A 203 0.48 -7.36 23.39
C PRO A 203 1.54 -6.50 24.10
N TYR A 204 2.41 -7.14 24.91
CA TYR A 204 3.61 -6.48 25.43
C TYR A 204 4.78 -6.67 24.46
N PHE A 205 5.44 -5.56 24.10
CA PHE A 205 6.60 -5.59 23.22
C PHE A 205 7.88 -5.37 24.01
N ALA A 206 8.81 -6.30 23.95
CA ALA A 206 10.13 -6.10 24.55
C ALA A 206 10.99 -5.25 23.60
N THR A 207 11.79 -4.35 24.17
CA THR A 207 12.75 -3.56 23.42
C THR A 207 14.18 -3.88 23.85
N ALA A 208 15.10 -3.88 22.89
CA ALA A 208 16.53 -3.98 23.16
C ALA A 208 17.27 -2.95 22.29
N GLY A 209 18.40 -2.43 22.76
CA GLY A 209 19.11 -1.38 22.03
C GLY A 209 20.62 -1.38 22.27
N GLY A 210 21.36 -1.03 21.22
CA GLY A 210 22.83 -1.08 21.15
C GLY A 210 23.52 0.30 21.14
N GLY A 211 22.79 1.35 21.55
CA GLY A 211 23.23 2.74 21.54
C GLY A 211 23.16 3.42 20.17
N GLY A 212 22.84 4.72 20.16
CA GLY A 212 22.74 5.56 18.96
C GLY A 212 21.39 6.31 18.88
N PRO A 213 21.31 7.40 18.10
CA PRO A 213 20.06 8.14 17.92
C PRO A 213 19.10 7.35 17.03
N LEU A 214 17.94 7.00 17.57
CA LEU A 214 16.85 6.38 16.82
C LEU A 214 16.21 7.38 15.85
N GLY A 215 15.52 6.86 14.84
CA GLY A 215 14.63 7.63 14.00
C GLY A 215 13.51 8.27 14.83
N PRO A 216 13.06 9.48 14.44
CA PRO A 216 11.98 10.14 15.17
C PRO A 216 10.70 9.31 15.08
N GLY A 217 9.88 9.38 16.12
CA GLY A 217 8.55 8.79 16.14
C GLY A 217 8.42 7.49 16.93
N GLN A 218 7.36 6.76 16.61
CA GLN A 218 6.85 5.57 17.28
C GLN A 218 6.77 4.41 16.28
N VAL A 219 6.64 3.18 16.79
CA VAL A 219 6.53 1.98 15.98
C VAL A 219 5.06 1.63 15.73
N PHE A 220 4.72 1.37 14.47
CA PHE A 220 3.38 1.02 13.99
C PHE A 220 3.37 -0.46 13.63
N VAL A 221 2.48 -1.21 14.27
CA VAL A 221 2.32 -2.66 14.08
C VAL A 221 0.86 -3.05 14.15
N ALA A 222 0.51 -4.13 13.47
CA ALA A 222 -0.73 -4.86 13.72
C ALA A 222 -0.34 -6.30 14.05
N ALA A 223 -0.41 -6.65 15.33
CA ALA A 223 0.03 -7.94 15.80
C ALA A 223 -1.00 -9.02 15.45
N ILE A 224 -0.51 -10.11 14.90
CA ILE A 224 -1.29 -11.31 14.56
C ILE A 224 -0.62 -12.54 15.16
N ARG A 225 -1.35 -13.64 15.23
CA ARG A 225 -0.83 -14.88 15.81
C ARG A 225 0.17 -15.53 14.86
N GLY A 226 1.27 -16.04 15.41
CA GLY A 226 2.12 -16.97 14.67
C GLY A 226 1.44 -18.31 14.42
N PRO A 227 1.81 -19.04 13.36
CA PRO A 227 1.25 -20.36 13.06
C PRO A 227 1.36 -21.33 14.25
N GLY A 228 0.25 -22.01 14.57
CA GLY A 228 0.21 -23.03 15.63
C GLY A 228 0.37 -22.52 17.07
N SER A 229 0.31 -21.20 17.29
CA SER A 229 0.47 -20.58 18.62
C SER A 229 -0.76 -19.78 19.05
N PRO A 230 -1.01 -19.62 20.36
CA PRO A 230 -2.03 -18.68 20.83
C PRO A 230 -1.60 -17.22 20.55
N MET A 231 -2.57 -16.34 20.36
CA MET A 231 -2.33 -14.89 20.28
C MET A 231 -2.13 -14.29 21.68
N TYR A 232 -1.12 -13.45 21.88
CA TYR A 232 -0.94 -12.75 23.15
C TYR A 232 -1.76 -11.46 23.18
N GLY A 233 -2.83 -11.45 23.99
CA GLY A 233 -3.73 -10.31 24.08
C GLY A 233 -4.73 -10.24 22.93
N GLN A 234 -5.10 -9.03 22.53
CA GLN A 234 -6.07 -8.77 21.47
C GLN A 234 -5.37 -8.48 20.14
N PHE A 235 -5.97 -8.94 19.04
CA PHE A 235 -5.64 -8.47 17.69
C PHE A 235 -5.93 -6.97 17.57
N GLY A 236 -5.16 -6.27 16.73
CA GLY A 236 -5.50 -4.90 16.34
C GLY A 236 -4.29 -4.01 16.03
N PRO A 237 -4.52 -2.91 15.30
CA PRO A 237 -3.48 -1.92 15.03
C PRO A 237 -3.05 -1.21 16.33
N SER A 238 -1.74 -1.03 16.46
CA SER A 238 -1.07 -0.53 17.66
C SER A 238 0.02 0.47 17.31
N ILE A 239 0.08 1.57 18.06
CA ILE A 239 1.21 2.50 18.08
C ILE A 239 1.98 2.27 19.37
N ILE A 240 3.27 1.98 19.26
CA ILE A 240 4.16 1.57 20.36
C ILE A 240 5.31 2.57 20.49
N ASP A 241 5.64 2.98 21.70
CA ASP A 241 6.79 3.85 21.94
C ASP A 241 8.13 3.10 21.93
N ASN A 242 9.24 3.83 22.09
CA ASN A 242 10.59 3.26 22.08
C ASN A 242 10.91 2.37 23.29
N ASN A 243 10.04 2.33 24.30
CA ASN A 243 10.17 1.46 25.46
C ASN A 243 9.27 0.22 25.35
N GLY A 244 8.53 0.05 24.24
CA GLY A 244 7.59 -1.05 24.05
C GLY A 244 6.21 -0.81 24.68
N SER A 245 5.94 0.40 25.19
CA SER A 245 4.66 0.74 25.80
C SER A 245 3.64 1.18 24.75
N THR A 246 2.38 0.83 24.97
CA THR A 246 1.28 1.28 24.11
C THR A 246 1.14 2.80 24.14
N VAL A 247 1.01 3.42 22.98
CA VAL A 247 0.59 4.82 22.81
C VAL A 247 -0.88 4.87 22.40
N TRP A 248 -1.24 4.02 21.43
CA TRP A 248 -2.60 3.84 20.96
C TRP A 248 -2.85 2.37 20.62
N PHE A 249 -4.04 1.88 20.94
CA PHE A 249 -4.49 0.55 20.55
C PHE A 249 -5.98 0.58 20.19
N ARG A 250 -6.34 -0.10 19.09
CA ARG A 250 -7.73 -0.41 18.73
C ARG A 250 -7.86 -1.93 18.60
N PRO A 251 -8.56 -2.60 19.53
CA PRO A 251 -8.87 -4.01 19.36
C PRO A 251 -9.63 -4.24 18.04
N ALA A 252 -9.22 -5.26 17.29
CA ALA A 252 -9.99 -5.74 16.16
C ALA A 252 -11.35 -6.29 16.62
N ARG A 253 -12.32 -6.35 15.71
CA ARG A 253 -13.62 -6.96 16.02
C ARG A 253 -13.42 -8.46 16.29
N PRO A 254 -14.26 -9.09 17.12
CA PRO A 254 -14.18 -10.52 17.33
C PRO A 254 -14.25 -11.29 16.00
N GLY A 255 -13.22 -12.08 15.70
CA GLY A 255 -13.09 -12.85 14.46
C GLY A 255 -12.28 -12.15 13.35
N ASP A 256 -12.07 -10.85 13.45
CA ASP A 256 -11.25 -10.09 12.52
C ASP A 256 -9.80 -10.00 13.00
N GLU A 257 -8.88 -9.98 12.05
CA GLU A 257 -7.48 -9.65 12.24
C GLU A 257 -7.18 -8.31 11.55
N ALA A 258 -6.07 -7.67 11.91
CA ALA A 258 -5.64 -6.41 11.31
C ALA A 258 -4.24 -6.54 10.72
N PHE A 259 -4.03 -5.94 9.55
CA PHE A 259 -2.78 -6.05 8.78
C PHE A 259 -2.33 -4.67 8.26
N ASP A 260 -1.04 -4.58 7.96
CA ASP A 260 -0.38 -3.44 7.29
C ASP A 260 -0.78 -2.05 7.82
N PHE A 261 -0.62 -1.85 9.13
CA PHE A 261 -0.97 -0.60 9.81
C PHE A 261 0.13 0.44 9.67
N HIS A 262 -0.15 1.55 8.98
CA HIS A 262 0.76 2.69 8.91
C HIS A 262 0.05 4.01 8.58
N PRO A 263 0.70 5.17 8.78
CA PRO A 263 0.19 6.45 8.31
C PRO A 263 0.32 6.63 6.79
N GLN A 264 -0.63 7.35 6.21
CA GLN A 264 -0.64 7.85 4.84
C GLN A 264 -1.15 9.29 4.80
N THR A 265 -1.32 9.87 3.61
CA THR A 265 -1.85 11.22 3.42
C THR A 265 -3.10 11.19 2.54
N LEU A 266 -4.20 11.78 3.00
CA LEU A 266 -5.43 11.96 2.24
C LEU A 266 -5.79 13.46 2.21
N PHE A 267 -5.90 14.03 1.00
CA PHE A 267 -6.16 15.47 0.81
C PHE A 267 -5.21 16.39 1.59
N GLY A 268 -3.93 16.01 1.66
CA GLY A 268 -2.88 16.75 2.38
C GLY A 268 -2.92 16.62 3.91
N LYS A 269 -3.84 15.82 4.45
CA LYS A 269 -3.94 15.54 5.90
C LYS A 269 -3.41 14.15 6.23
N PRO A 270 -2.73 13.99 7.38
CA PRO A 270 -2.29 12.67 7.83
C PRO A 270 -3.50 11.82 8.19
N VAL A 271 -3.46 10.55 7.79
CA VAL A 271 -4.45 9.52 8.13
C VAL A 271 -3.72 8.25 8.53
N LEU A 272 -4.36 7.42 9.35
CA LEU A 272 -3.96 6.05 9.62
C LEU A 272 -4.70 5.11 8.68
N THR A 273 -4.00 4.09 8.21
CA THR A 273 -4.59 3.06 7.34
C THR A 273 -4.24 1.68 7.88
N TRP A 274 -5.20 0.76 7.84
CA TRP A 274 -4.98 -0.67 8.09
C TRP A 274 -6.01 -1.46 7.32
N TRP A 275 -5.69 -2.71 7.02
CA TRP A 275 -6.66 -3.68 6.55
C TRP A 275 -7.26 -4.43 7.73
N GLU A 276 -8.56 -4.75 7.69
CA GLU A 276 -9.22 -5.63 8.67
C GLU A 276 -10.14 -6.66 8.00
N GLY A 277 -10.08 -7.91 8.45
CA GLY A 277 -10.86 -9.02 7.88
C GLY A 277 -10.29 -10.40 8.21
N HIS A 278 -10.49 -11.37 7.31
CA HIS A 278 -10.05 -12.77 7.48
C HIS A 278 -8.93 -13.17 6.52
N LEU A 279 -7.94 -13.90 7.05
CA LEU A 279 -6.86 -14.48 6.25
C LEU A 279 -7.29 -15.81 5.62
N SER A 280 -7.11 -15.96 4.32
CA SER A 280 -7.29 -17.25 3.63
C SER A 280 -6.10 -18.18 3.88
N PRO A 281 -6.31 -19.52 3.87
CA PRO A 281 -5.22 -20.50 3.97
C PRO A 281 -4.13 -20.41 2.90
N ILE A 282 -4.39 -19.75 1.76
CA ILE A 282 -3.38 -19.56 0.70
C ILE A 282 -2.69 -18.18 0.77
N GLY A 283 -2.96 -17.40 1.82
CA GLY A 283 -2.14 -16.25 2.21
C GLY A 283 -2.63 -14.88 1.77
N PHE A 284 -3.83 -14.75 1.17
CA PHE A 284 -4.46 -13.45 0.87
C PHE A 284 -5.63 -13.16 1.81
N GLY A 285 -5.99 -11.89 1.97
CA GLY A 285 -7.07 -11.43 2.84
C GLY A 285 -8.41 -11.25 2.14
N GLU A 286 -9.51 -11.53 2.84
CA GLU A 286 -10.86 -11.09 2.51
C GLU A 286 -11.38 -10.10 3.56
N GLY A 287 -11.46 -8.82 3.21
CA GLY A 287 -11.72 -7.76 4.19
C GLY A 287 -11.77 -6.37 3.57
N ASP A 288 -11.60 -5.35 4.41
CA ASP A 288 -11.70 -3.94 4.04
C ASP A 288 -10.45 -3.17 4.46
N TRP A 289 -10.10 -2.14 3.69
CA TRP A 289 -9.15 -1.12 4.16
C TRP A 289 -9.87 0.01 4.87
N VAL A 290 -9.42 0.34 6.08
CA VAL A 290 -9.93 1.43 6.90
C VAL A 290 -9.01 2.63 6.82
N ILE A 291 -9.59 3.83 6.72
CA ILE A 291 -8.87 5.10 6.75
C ILE A 291 -9.40 5.91 7.94
N ALA A 292 -8.54 6.24 8.89
CA ALA A 292 -8.89 7.03 10.07
C ALA A 292 -8.08 8.31 10.17
N ASN A 293 -8.67 9.37 10.72
CA ASN A 293 -7.98 10.64 10.94
C ASN A 293 -7.07 10.62 12.20
N ASP A 294 -6.45 11.76 12.48
CA ASP A 294 -5.65 12.04 13.69
C ASP A 294 -6.43 11.96 15.01
N ALA A 295 -7.75 12.02 14.97
CA ALA A 295 -8.64 11.75 16.10
C ALA A 295 -9.07 10.28 16.21
N TYR A 296 -8.50 9.38 15.40
CA TYR A 296 -8.81 7.94 15.32
C TYR A 296 -10.25 7.63 14.91
N GLN A 297 -10.90 8.54 14.20
CA GLN A 297 -12.24 8.35 13.64
C GLN A 297 -12.12 7.89 12.20
N GLU A 298 -12.91 6.89 11.81
CA GLU A 298 -12.99 6.43 10.42
C GLU A 298 -13.54 7.56 9.53
N VAL A 299 -12.77 7.91 8.50
CA VAL A 299 -13.11 8.95 7.50
C VAL A 299 -13.24 8.38 6.09
N GLY A 300 -12.88 7.11 5.90
CA GLY A 300 -13.03 6.40 4.64
C GLY A 300 -12.85 4.90 4.84
N ARG A 301 -13.42 4.12 3.92
CA ARG A 301 -13.26 2.68 3.88
C ARG A 301 -13.36 2.18 2.44
N ILE A 302 -12.42 1.33 2.05
CA ILE A 302 -12.43 0.65 0.76
C ILE A 302 -12.93 -0.76 1.01
N ARG A 303 -14.04 -1.09 0.35
CA ARG A 303 -14.69 -2.40 0.37
C ARG A 303 -14.58 -3.00 -1.03
N ASP A 304 -15.61 -3.71 -1.47
CA ASP A 304 -15.65 -4.39 -2.75
C ASP A 304 -15.67 -3.44 -3.96
N GLY A 305 -14.88 -3.79 -4.98
CA GLY A 305 -14.87 -3.16 -6.30
C GLY A 305 -15.01 -4.23 -7.39
N ASN A 306 -15.94 -4.07 -8.33
CA ASN A 306 -16.27 -5.10 -9.33
C ASN A 306 -16.60 -6.48 -8.72
N GLY A 307 -17.17 -6.51 -7.51
CA GLY A 307 -17.50 -7.74 -6.79
C GLY A 307 -16.29 -8.46 -6.17
N LEU A 308 -15.12 -7.80 -6.13
CA LEU A 308 -13.89 -8.33 -5.55
C LEU A 308 -13.54 -7.56 -4.29
N ARG A 309 -13.19 -8.27 -3.23
CA ARG A 309 -12.75 -7.65 -1.97
C ARG A 309 -11.27 -7.27 -2.05
N PRO A 310 -10.86 -6.14 -1.45
CA PRO A 310 -9.46 -5.79 -1.36
C PRO A 310 -8.73 -6.72 -0.40
N ASP A 311 -7.54 -7.08 -0.82
CA ASP A 311 -6.63 -7.93 -0.07
C ASP A 311 -5.75 -7.11 0.91
N LEU A 312 -5.14 -7.82 1.86
CA LEU A 312 -4.37 -7.27 2.98
C LEU A 312 -2.97 -6.75 2.62
N HIS A 313 -2.43 -7.08 1.43
CA HIS A 313 -0.99 -6.95 1.21
C HIS A 313 -0.49 -5.52 0.98
N ASP A 314 -1.27 -4.66 0.31
CA ASP A 314 -0.89 -3.26 0.14
C ASP A 314 -2.08 -2.36 -0.23
N MET A 315 -2.02 -1.12 0.25
CA MET A 315 -2.85 -0.03 -0.22
C MET A 315 -2.04 1.27 -0.26
N VAL A 316 -2.12 2.00 -1.37
CA VAL A 316 -1.49 3.33 -1.51
C VAL A 316 -2.53 4.37 -1.90
N ILE A 317 -2.77 5.34 -1.02
CA ILE A 317 -3.65 6.50 -1.26
C ILE A 317 -2.97 7.49 -2.20
N THR A 318 -3.70 7.94 -3.20
CA THR A 318 -3.27 9.05 -4.06
C THR A 318 -3.65 10.39 -3.43
N PRO A 319 -2.88 11.46 -3.67
CA PRO A 319 -3.22 12.80 -3.17
C PRO A 319 -4.60 13.30 -3.61
N GLN A 320 -5.12 12.75 -4.72
CA GLN A 320 -6.41 13.11 -5.30
C GLN A 320 -7.60 12.39 -4.64
N GLY A 321 -7.38 11.44 -3.72
CA GLY A 321 -8.45 10.74 -3.01
C GLY A 321 -8.98 9.48 -3.68
N SER A 322 -8.15 8.84 -4.52
CA SER A 322 -8.29 7.42 -4.88
C SER A 322 -7.25 6.60 -4.12
N ALA A 323 -7.31 5.28 -4.20
CA ALA A 323 -6.28 4.40 -3.67
C ALA A 323 -6.05 3.21 -4.59
N PHE A 324 -4.79 2.77 -4.69
CA PHE A 324 -4.43 1.50 -5.31
C PHE A 324 -4.45 0.41 -4.25
N VAL A 325 -5.10 -0.72 -4.52
CA VAL A 325 -5.23 -1.87 -3.61
C VAL A 325 -4.87 -3.16 -4.31
N THR A 326 -4.26 -4.09 -3.58
CA THR A 326 -4.12 -5.48 -4.03
C THR A 326 -5.47 -6.20 -3.94
N VAL A 327 -5.71 -7.12 -4.87
CA VAL A 327 -6.93 -7.93 -4.96
C VAL A 327 -6.55 -9.31 -5.51
N TYR A 328 -7.28 -10.34 -5.11
CA TYR A 328 -7.10 -11.70 -5.58
C TYR A 328 -8.41 -12.31 -6.06
N GLU A 329 -8.33 -13.17 -7.08
CA GLU A 329 -9.50 -13.86 -7.62
C GLU A 329 -9.14 -15.30 -8.01
N THR A 330 -9.99 -16.27 -7.64
CA THR A 330 -9.77 -17.69 -7.96
C THR A 330 -10.53 -18.09 -9.22
N LEU A 331 -9.79 -18.57 -10.22
CA LEU A 331 -10.27 -18.86 -11.56
C LEU A 331 -10.13 -20.32 -11.92
N ALA A 332 -11.10 -20.86 -12.67
CA ALA A 332 -10.98 -22.19 -13.25
C ALA A 332 -9.95 -22.16 -14.40
N ALA A 333 -8.97 -23.07 -14.36
CA ALA A 333 -7.88 -23.10 -15.34
C ALA A 333 -7.48 -24.52 -15.76
N ASN A 334 -7.06 -24.65 -17.02
CA ASN A 334 -6.41 -25.85 -17.52
C ASN A 334 -4.90 -25.70 -17.36
N LEU A 335 -4.32 -26.42 -16.40
CA LEU A 335 -2.91 -26.32 -16.04
C LEU A 335 -2.05 -27.41 -16.69
N ARG A 336 -2.58 -28.20 -17.66
CA ARG A 336 -1.81 -29.30 -18.31
C ARG A 336 -0.50 -28.84 -18.93
N HIS A 337 -0.49 -27.67 -19.56
CA HIS A 337 0.71 -27.09 -20.17
C HIS A 337 1.81 -26.80 -19.13
N PHE A 338 1.43 -26.63 -17.87
CA PHE A 338 2.31 -26.39 -16.72
C PHE A 338 2.47 -27.64 -15.86
N ARG A 339 2.19 -28.84 -16.41
CA ARG A 339 2.24 -30.14 -15.70
C ARG A 339 1.28 -30.25 -14.51
N GLY A 340 0.25 -29.42 -14.47
CA GLY A 340 -0.84 -29.48 -13.50
C GLY A 340 -2.12 -30.14 -14.04
N PRO A 341 -3.21 -30.16 -13.26
CA PRO A 341 -4.49 -30.74 -13.66
C PRO A 341 -5.16 -29.98 -14.83
N SER A 342 -5.88 -30.70 -15.69
CA SER A 342 -6.71 -30.08 -16.76
C SER A 342 -7.93 -29.31 -16.25
N ARG A 343 -8.37 -29.63 -15.04
CA ARG A 343 -9.51 -29.00 -14.36
C ARG A 343 -9.01 -28.54 -13.00
N GLY A 344 -8.09 -27.59 -13.02
CA GLY A 344 -7.53 -26.99 -11.81
C GLY A 344 -8.09 -25.60 -11.59
N SER A 345 -7.55 -24.93 -10.58
CA SER A 345 -7.76 -23.51 -10.31
C SER A 345 -6.43 -22.77 -10.30
N ILE A 346 -6.46 -21.52 -10.73
CA ILE A 346 -5.34 -20.58 -10.63
C ILE A 346 -5.83 -19.35 -9.86
N LEU A 347 -4.95 -18.77 -9.07
CA LEU A 347 -5.21 -17.51 -8.39
C LEU A 347 -4.64 -16.37 -9.25
N ASP A 348 -5.49 -15.50 -9.78
CA ASP A 348 -5.02 -14.24 -10.35
C ASP A 348 -4.76 -13.25 -9.22
N SER A 349 -3.70 -12.47 -9.38
CA SER A 349 -3.42 -11.32 -8.53
C SER A 349 -3.60 -10.07 -9.38
N LEU A 350 -4.36 -9.11 -8.89
CA LEU A 350 -4.64 -7.88 -9.61
C LEU A 350 -4.49 -6.66 -8.70
N VAL A 351 -4.33 -5.50 -9.32
CA VAL A 351 -4.30 -4.22 -8.63
C VAL A 351 -5.46 -3.38 -9.14
N GLN A 352 -6.27 -2.85 -8.23
CA GLN A 352 -7.34 -1.90 -8.56
C GLN A 352 -6.97 -0.50 -8.07
N GLU A 353 -7.23 0.52 -8.88
CA GLU A 353 -7.39 1.87 -8.38
C GLU A 353 -8.88 2.12 -8.09
N VAL A 354 -9.21 2.50 -6.86
CA VAL A 354 -10.58 2.77 -6.41
C VAL A 354 -10.72 4.22 -5.95
N ASP A 355 -11.79 4.89 -6.37
CA ASP A 355 -12.16 6.20 -5.86
C ASP A 355 -12.71 6.07 -4.44
N ILE A 356 -12.02 6.62 -3.43
CA ILE A 356 -12.33 6.36 -2.01
C ILE A 356 -13.75 6.85 -1.64
N LYS A 357 -14.20 7.94 -2.26
CA LYS A 357 -15.49 8.55 -1.91
C LYS A 357 -16.67 7.80 -2.53
N THR A 358 -16.53 7.35 -3.77
CA THR A 358 -17.61 6.72 -4.53
C THR A 358 -17.57 5.20 -4.50
N GLY A 359 -16.42 4.59 -4.18
CA GLY A 359 -16.21 3.14 -4.27
C GLY A 359 -16.02 2.62 -5.70
N LEU A 360 -15.97 3.51 -6.70
CA LEU A 360 -15.83 3.12 -8.10
C LEU A 360 -14.40 2.65 -8.41
N VAL A 361 -14.26 1.45 -8.98
CA VAL A 361 -13.01 0.98 -9.62
C VAL A 361 -12.66 1.84 -10.85
N MET A 362 -11.62 2.64 -10.76
CA MET A 362 -11.19 3.53 -11.83
C MET A 362 -10.33 2.81 -12.87
N TRP A 363 -9.55 1.83 -12.42
CA TRP A 363 -8.63 1.04 -13.23
C TRP A 363 -8.34 -0.28 -12.54
N GLU A 364 -8.07 -1.32 -13.31
CA GLU A 364 -7.63 -2.61 -12.81
C GLU A 364 -6.60 -3.24 -13.75
N TRP A 365 -5.64 -3.95 -13.18
CA TRP A 365 -4.57 -4.62 -13.92
C TRP A 365 -4.41 -6.05 -13.45
N HIS A 366 -4.61 -6.98 -14.37
CA HIS A 366 -4.61 -8.42 -14.12
C HIS A 366 -3.25 -9.02 -14.46
N SER A 367 -2.70 -9.82 -13.54
CA SER A 367 -1.42 -10.49 -13.80
C SER A 367 -1.53 -11.47 -14.96
N LEU A 368 -2.63 -12.23 -15.06
CA LEU A 368 -2.86 -13.16 -16.18
C LEU A 368 -2.95 -12.49 -17.56
N GLY A 369 -3.30 -11.21 -17.62
CA GLY A 369 -3.29 -10.43 -18.87
C GLY A 369 -1.88 -10.04 -19.35
N HIS A 370 -0.91 -9.99 -18.44
CA HIS A 370 0.35 -9.26 -18.65
C HIS A 370 1.62 -10.04 -18.35
N VAL A 371 1.57 -11.01 -17.44
CA VAL A 371 2.69 -11.83 -17.01
C VAL A 371 2.40 -13.29 -17.37
N ALA A 372 3.35 -13.95 -18.02
CA ALA A 372 3.16 -15.34 -18.40
C ALA A 372 3.15 -16.21 -17.14
N VAL A 373 2.23 -17.18 -17.07
CA VAL A 373 2.19 -18.15 -15.95
C VAL A 373 3.52 -18.92 -15.82
N ALA A 374 4.24 -19.13 -16.93
CA ALA A 374 5.57 -19.74 -16.95
C ALA A 374 6.67 -18.87 -16.28
N ASP A 375 6.41 -17.58 -16.05
CA ASP A 375 7.33 -16.69 -15.33
C ASP A 375 7.36 -17.01 -13.83
N SER A 376 6.38 -17.78 -13.33
CA SER A 376 6.37 -18.29 -11.96
C SER A 376 7.63 -19.13 -11.67
N MET A 377 8.11 -19.00 -10.43
CA MET A 377 9.16 -19.84 -9.87
C MET A 377 8.59 -21.11 -9.23
N LEU A 378 7.25 -21.22 -9.17
CA LEU A 378 6.52 -22.36 -8.64
C LEU A 378 5.95 -23.22 -9.78
N SER A 379 5.62 -24.47 -9.46
CA SER A 379 4.84 -25.36 -10.33
C SER A 379 3.45 -25.61 -9.72
N PRO A 380 2.40 -25.82 -10.54
CA PRO A 380 1.11 -26.27 -10.05
C PRO A 380 1.22 -27.55 -9.21
N ASP A 381 0.39 -27.67 -8.17
CA ASP A 381 0.25 -28.92 -7.44
C ASP A 381 -0.51 -29.96 -8.29
N PRO A 382 0.09 -31.12 -8.61
CA PRO A 382 -0.60 -32.19 -9.33
C PRO A 382 -1.84 -32.72 -8.61
N LYS A 383 -1.96 -32.53 -7.29
CA LYS A 383 -3.12 -32.93 -6.48
C LYS A 383 -4.29 -31.96 -6.58
N GLY A 384 -4.12 -30.82 -7.25
CA GLY A 384 -5.21 -29.88 -7.54
C GLY A 384 -5.43 -28.77 -6.53
N ALA A 385 -4.44 -28.46 -5.68
CA ALA A 385 -4.46 -27.19 -4.95
C ALA A 385 -4.45 -26.00 -5.94
N THR A 386 -5.12 -24.90 -5.57
CA THR A 386 -5.13 -23.67 -6.38
C THR A 386 -3.70 -23.20 -6.62
N PHE A 387 -3.37 -23.00 -7.89
CA PHE A 387 -2.04 -22.55 -8.27
C PHE A 387 -1.92 -21.04 -8.11
N ASP A 388 -1.13 -20.59 -7.15
CA ASP A 388 -0.80 -19.18 -6.98
C ASP A 388 0.49 -18.85 -7.74
N ALA A 389 0.33 -18.43 -9.00
CA ALA A 389 1.47 -18.25 -9.91
C ALA A 389 2.25 -16.96 -9.65
N PHE A 390 1.60 -15.91 -9.12
CA PHE A 390 2.12 -14.54 -9.10
C PHE A 390 2.32 -14.00 -7.69
N HIS A 391 1.26 -13.99 -6.88
CA HIS A 391 1.23 -13.50 -5.51
C HIS A 391 1.71 -12.04 -5.39
N THR A 392 0.86 -11.10 -5.80
CA THR A 392 1.13 -9.66 -5.66
C THR A 392 1.12 -9.24 -4.19
N ASN A 393 2.20 -8.64 -3.71
CA ASN A 393 2.36 -8.32 -2.29
C ASN A 393 2.86 -6.91 -1.98
N SER A 394 3.08 -6.09 -3.02
CA SER A 394 3.48 -4.71 -2.85
C SER A 394 3.11 -3.82 -4.02
N ILE A 395 2.78 -2.56 -3.71
CA ILE A 395 2.42 -1.52 -4.66
C ILE A 395 3.24 -0.27 -4.33
N ASP A 396 3.82 0.41 -5.31
CA ASP A 396 4.33 1.78 -5.09
C ASP A 396 4.06 2.65 -6.32
N LEU A 397 3.89 3.96 -6.13
CA LEU A 397 3.51 4.87 -7.20
C LEU A 397 4.66 5.79 -7.58
N SER A 398 4.79 6.11 -8.86
CA SER A 398 5.58 7.27 -9.24
C SER A 398 4.96 8.55 -8.65
N PRO A 399 5.74 9.61 -8.39
CA PRO A 399 5.22 10.85 -7.80
C PRO A 399 4.04 11.48 -8.55
N ASP A 400 3.94 11.25 -9.86
CA ASP A 400 2.85 11.73 -10.71
C ASP A 400 1.66 10.74 -10.83
N GLY A 401 1.76 9.54 -10.25
CA GLY A 401 0.78 8.47 -10.36
C GLY A 401 0.62 7.89 -11.78
N GLY A 402 1.54 8.20 -12.71
CA GLY A 402 1.51 7.70 -14.08
C GLY A 402 2.03 6.27 -14.23
N THR A 403 2.80 5.79 -13.25
CA THR A 403 3.28 4.42 -13.19
C THR A 403 3.09 3.82 -11.80
N VAL A 404 2.88 2.51 -11.77
CA VAL A 404 2.77 1.72 -10.54
C VAL A 404 3.79 0.59 -10.57
N LEU A 405 4.61 0.49 -9.52
CA LEU A 405 5.49 -0.64 -9.27
C LEU A 405 4.69 -1.71 -8.53
N ILE A 406 4.58 -2.89 -9.13
CA ILE A 406 3.87 -4.05 -8.56
C ILE A 406 4.90 -5.13 -8.25
N GLY A 407 5.05 -5.48 -6.98
CA GLY A 407 5.93 -6.57 -6.52
C GLY A 407 5.18 -7.89 -6.43
N MET A 408 5.77 -8.96 -6.95
CA MET A 408 5.16 -10.30 -7.00
C MET A 408 6.09 -11.36 -6.40
N ARG A 409 5.63 -11.97 -5.31
CA ARG A 409 6.37 -12.94 -4.52
C ARG A 409 6.73 -14.19 -5.31
N ASN A 410 5.83 -14.74 -6.13
CA ASN A 410 6.04 -16.05 -6.76
C ASN A 410 6.73 -15.98 -8.14
N THR A 411 6.95 -14.78 -8.67
CA THR A 411 7.81 -14.56 -9.87
C THR A 411 9.22 -14.05 -9.52
N TRP A 412 9.47 -13.74 -8.24
CA TRP A 412 10.69 -13.09 -7.75
C TRP A 412 11.00 -11.79 -8.51
N ALA A 413 9.98 -10.99 -8.78
CA ALA A 413 10.12 -9.80 -9.62
C ALA A 413 9.23 -8.65 -9.18
N GLY A 414 9.66 -7.44 -9.57
CA GLY A 414 8.83 -6.25 -9.61
C GLY A 414 8.60 -5.78 -11.04
N TYR A 415 7.42 -5.23 -11.29
CA TYR A 415 6.95 -4.79 -12.60
C TYR A 415 6.55 -3.32 -12.50
N LEU A 416 7.26 -2.42 -13.20
CA LEU A 416 6.78 -1.05 -13.34
C LEU A 416 5.79 -0.99 -14.49
N VAL A 417 4.54 -0.70 -14.19
CA VAL A 417 3.40 -0.68 -15.12
C VAL A 417 3.02 0.76 -15.42
N ASN A 418 2.82 1.07 -16.70
CA ASN A 418 2.23 2.33 -17.13
C ASN A 418 0.71 2.26 -16.95
N VAL A 419 0.18 3.19 -16.16
CA VAL A 419 -1.22 3.21 -15.75
C VAL A 419 -2.15 3.64 -16.90
N ALA A 420 -1.61 4.26 -17.96
CA ALA A 420 -2.41 4.71 -19.10
C ALA A 420 -2.84 3.56 -20.01
N ASP A 421 -1.99 2.55 -20.18
CA ASP A 421 -2.13 1.49 -21.19
C ASP A 421 -1.85 0.07 -20.67
N GLY A 422 -1.56 -0.09 -19.37
CA GLY A 422 -1.28 -1.39 -18.74
C GLY A 422 0.10 -1.97 -19.07
N ALA A 423 0.91 -1.27 -19.86
CA ALA A 423 2.17 -1.81 -20.36
C ALA A 423 3.24 -1.89 -19.27
N ILE A 424 3.89 -3.06 -19.15
CA ILE A 424 5.09 -3.21 -18.31
C ILE A 424 6.24 -2.44 -18.97
N THR A 425 6.70 -1.38 -18.32
CA THR A 425 7.80 -0.52 -18.77
C THR A 425 9.16 -1.17 -18.53
N TRP A 426 9.33 -1.83 -17.39
CA TRP A 426 10.50 -2.66 -17.09
C TRP A 426 10.18 -3.68 -15.99
N ARG A 427 11.03 -4.71 -15.90
CA ARG A 427 11.00 -5.77 -14.90
C ARG A 427 12.31 -5.78 -14.12
N LEU A 428 12.24 -5.93 -12.80
CA LEU A 428 13.40 -6.13 -11.94
C LEU A 428 13.31 -7.51 -11.31
N GLY A 429 14.28 -8.39 -11.59
CA GLY A 429 14.27 -9.76 -11.10
C GLY A 429 13.47 -10.74 -11.98
N GLY A 430 13.25 -11.93 -11.47
CA GLY A 430 12.55 -13.02 -12.15
C GLY A 430 13.26 -13.54 -13.41
N ARG A 431 12.52 -14.31 -14.22
CA ARG A 431 13.06 -14.96 -15.43
C ARG A 431 13.38 -13.98 -16.56
N HIS A 432 12.73 -12.83 -16.59
CA HIS A 432 12.77 -11.86 -17.69
C HIS A 432 13.10 -10.45 -17.20
N SER A 433 14.06 -10.34 -16.27
CA SER A 433 14.53 -9.04 -15.77
C SER A 433 15.03 -8.15 -16.93
N THR A 434 14.60 -6.89 -16.95
CA THR A 434 15.17 -5.86 -17.83
C THR A 434 16.63 -5.56 -17.45
N PHE A 435 16.99 -5.78 -16.19
CA PHE A 435 18.31 -5.48 -15.65
C PHE A 435 19.08 -6.77 -15.34
N ALA A 436 20.31 -6.87 -15.84
CA ALA A 436 21.27 -7.86 -15.35
C ALA A 436 21.63 -7.52 -13.90
N LEU A 437 21.27 -8.39 -12.97
CA LEU A 437 21.52 -8.19 -11.54
C LEU A 437 22.98 -8.55 -11.21
N GLY A 438 23.70 -7.58 -10.68
CA GLY A 438 25.07 -7.76 -10.21
C GLY A 438 25.16 -8.64 -8.96
N LYS A 439 26.39 -8.99 -8.56
CA LYS A 439 26.66 -9.81 -7.39
C LYS A 439 25.92 -9.28 -6.15
N GLY A 440 25.16 -10.14 -5.49
CA GLY A 440 24.40 -9.82 -4.28
C GLY A 440 23.10 -9.05 -4.50
N ALA A 441 22.76 -8.64 -5.73
CA ALA A 441 21.53 -7.90 -6.04
C ALA A 441 20.33 -8.80 -6.41
N GLY A 442 20.54 -10.11 -6.57
CA GLY A 442 19.45 -11.09 -6.68
C GLY A 442 18.66 -11.20 -5.39
N PHE A 443 17.40 -11.61 -5.50
CA PHE A 443 16.45 -11.77 -4.38
C PHE A 443 15.42 -12.85 -4.73
N ALA A 444 14.76 -13.40 -3.72
CA ALA A 444 13.74 -14.43 -3.86
C ALA A 444 12.60 -14.24 -2.85
N TYR A 445 11.36 -14.48 -3.31
CA TYR A 445 10.14 -14.36 -2.50
C TYR A 445 9.96 -12.99 -1.81
N GLN A 446 10.50 -11.93 -2.41
CA GLN A 446 10.58 -10.59 -1.83
C GLN A 446 9.22 -10.02 -1.41
N HIS A 447 9.23 -9.11 -0.43
CA HIS A 447 8.11 -8.27 -0.01
C HIS A 447 8.49 -6.78 -0.01
N ASP A 448 7.47 -5.92 0.00
CA ASP A 448 7.61 -4.47 0.20
C ASP A 448 8.54 -3.80 -0.83
N MET A 449 8.34 -4.10 -2.12
CA MET A 449 9.13 -3.46 -3.17
C MET A 449 8.70 -2.00 -3.35
N ARG A 450 9.59 -1.04 -3.09
CA ARG A 450 9.33 0.40 -3.16
C ARG A 450 10.33 1.14 -4.04
N LEU A 451 9.86 2.13 -4.78
CA LEU A 451 10.67 3.13 -5.48
C LEU A 451 11.11 4.21 -4.49
N ILE A 452 12.38 4.18 -4.08
CA ILE A 452 12.96 5.33 -3.36
C ILE A 452 13.00 6.55 -4.30
N ASN A 453 13.34 6.29 -5.56
CA ASN A 453 13.31 7.24 -6.67
C ASN A 453 13.36 6.45 -8.00
N PRO A 454 13.31 7.11 -9.17
CA PRO A 454 13.27 6.40 -10.46
C PRO A 454 14.45 5.45 -10.76
N ARG A 455 15.54 5.49 -9.96
CA ARG A 455 16.72 4.64 -10.15
C ARG A 455 17.09 3.82 -8.92
N LEU A 456 16.34 3.89 -7.84
CA LEU A 456 16.63 3.15 -6.60
C LEU A 456 15.38 2.42 -6.14
N VAL A 457 15.48 1.09 -6.07
CA VAL A 457 14.43 0.21 -5.58
C VAL A 457 14.88 -0.42 -4.27
N ARG A 458 13.98 -0.44 -3.30
CA ARG A 458 14.13 -1.05 -1.98
C ARG A 458 13.16 -2.22 -1.86
N MET A 459 13.55 -3.27 -1.13
CA MET A 459 12.68 -4.41 -0.84
C MET A 459 13.19 -5.18 0.38
N PHE A 460 12.30 -5.98 0.96
CA PHE A 460 12.65 -7.05 1.88
C PHE A 460 12.84 -8.35 1.10
N ASP A 461 14.03 -8.94 1.16
CA ASP A 461 14.39 -10.18 0.48
C ASP A 461 14.26 -11.36 1.45
N ASN A 462 13.18 -12.13 1.30
CA ASN A 462 12.79 -13.19 2.21
C ASN A 462 13.71 -14.42 2.11
N GLU A 463 14.07 -14.84 0.89
CA GLU A 463 14.90 -16.02 0.63
C GLU A 463 14.30 -17.36 1.12
N ALA A 464 12.97 -17.43 1.37
CA ALA A 464 12.34 -18.59 1.98
C ALA A 464 10.89 -18.91 1.53
N THR A 465 10.49 -20.14 1.90
CA THR A 465 9.24 -20.85 1.59
C THR A 465 8.96 -21.00 0.08
N PRO A 466 9.70 -21.92 -0.59
CA PRO A 466 10.81 -22.74 -0.11
C PRO A 466 12.12 -21.99 0.13
N LYS A 467 13.02 -22.57 0.95
CA LYS A 467 14.32 -21.97 1.28
C LYS A 467 15.22 -21.85 0.04
N VAL A 468 15.68 -20.64 -0.24
CA VAL A 468 16.64 -20.30 -1.31
C VAL A 468 17.96 -19.86 -0.69
N GLY A 469 17.90 -19.00 0.31
CA GLY A 469 19.06 -18.46 1.04
C GLY A 469 19.05 -18.82 2.53
N PRO A 470 20.17 -18.58 3.23
CA PRO A 470 20.28 -18.92 4.65
C PRO A 470 19.66 -17.87 5.58
N ARG A 471 19.45 -16.63 5.11
CA ARG A 471 18.96 -15.49 5.91
C ARG A 471 18.24 -14.48 5.03
N SER A 472 17.18 -13.88 5.56
CA SER A 472 16.51 -12.73 4.94
C SER A 472 17.34 -11.45 5.12
N ARG A 473 17.05 -10.43 4.31
CA ARG A 473 17.77 -9.15 4.35
C ARG A 473 16.93 -7.99 3.80
N GLY A 474 17.20 -6.79 4.29
CA GLY A 474 16.78 -5.58 3.59
C GLY A 474 17.73 -5.29 2.43
N LEU A 475 17.19 -5.00 1.24
CA LEU A 475 17.96 -4.82 0.01
C LEU A 475 17.65 -3.46 -0.62
N THR A 476 18.67 -2.79 -1.17
CA THR A 476 18.49 -1.63 -2.05
C THR A 476 19.31 -1.82 -3.31
N VAL A 477 18.65 -1.75 -4.46
CA VAL A 477 19.22 -1.96 -5.79
C VAL A 477 19.12 -0.67 -6.60
N ARG A 478 20.23 -0.28 -7.23
CA ARG A 478 20.30 0.82 -8.18
C ARG A 478 20.14 0.34 -9.61
N LEU A 479 19.27 0.99 -10.35
CA LEU A 479 18.96 0.72 -11.75
C LEU A 479 19.77 1.63 -12.67
N ASN A 480 20.46 1.04 -13.63
CA ASN A 480 21.11 1.74 -14.72
C ASN A 480 20.41 1.41 -16.04
N PHE A 481 19.60 2.35 -16.53
CA PHE A 481 18.83 2.22 -17.78
C PHE A 481 19.69 2.31 -19.06
N SER A 482 20.88 2.88 -19.01
CA SER A 482 21.77 2.91 -20.19
C SER A 482 22.50 1.58 -20.39
N ARG A 483 22.80 0.87 -19.29
CA ARG A 483 23.55 -0.40 -19.29
C ARG A 483 22.69 -1.62 -19.03
N HIS A 484 21.42 -1.42 -18.69
CA HIS A 484 20.50 -2.46 -18.24
C HIS A 484 21.11 -3.29 -17.09
N GLN A 485 21.61 -2.61 -16.05
CA GLN A 485 22.24 -3.24 -14.89
C GLN A 485 21.53 -2.85 -13.58
N GLY A 486 21.34 -3.84 -12.71
CA GLY A 486 20.88 -3.66 -11.34
C GLY A 486 22.04 -3.91 -10.38
N THR A 487 22.49 -2.89 -9.64
CA THR A 487 23.63 -3.01 -8.71
C THR A 487 23.20 -2.88 -7.27
N LEU A 488 23.65 -3.78 -6.40
CA LEU A 488 23.47 -3.66 -4.96
C LEU A 488 24.06 -2.34 -4.44
N VAL A 489 23.28 -1.59 -3.68
CA VAL A 489 23.71 -0.37 -2.99
C VAL A 489 23.81 -0.61 -1.49
N ARG A 490 22.83 -1.31 -0.92
CA ARG A 490 22.74 -1.55 0.51
C ARG A 490 22.16 -2.93 0.78
N GLU A 491 22.75 -3.61 1.74
CA GLU A 491 22.25 -4.85 2.34
C GLU A 491 22.20 -4.65 3.86
N LEU A 492 21.10 -5.08 4.48
CA LEU A 492 20.89 -5.03 5.92
C LEU A 492 20.51 -6.42 6.41
N ARG A 493 21.26 -6.95 7.38
CA ARG A 493 20.99 -8.25 8.01
C ARG A 493 20.92 -8.07 9.52
N HIS A 494 20.00 -8.79 10.15
CA HIS A 494 20.03 -8.96 11.60
C HIS A 494 21.31 -9.71 12.02
N THR A 495 21.81 -9.44 13.22
CA THR A 495 23.04 -10.05 13.74
C THR A 495 22.86 -11.56 14.00
N GLY A 496 21.68 -11.95 14.51
CA GLY A 496 21.24 -13.34 14.57
C GLY A 496 20.85 -13.94 13.21
N THR A 497 20.60 -15.24 13.17
CA THR A 497 20.14 -15.94 11.95
C THR A 497 18.62 -15.79 11.82
N VAL A 498 18.19 -14.71 11.16
CA VAL A 498 16.76 -14.46 10.87
C VAL A 498 16.47 -14.90 9.43
N LEU A 499 15.46 -15.76 9.28
CA LEU A 499 14.94 -16.21 8.00
C LEU A 499 13.41 -16.15 8.05
N SER A 500 12.82 -15.34 7.19
CA SER A 500 11.41 -15.05 7.15
C SER A 500 10.77 -15.70 5.91
N GLY A 501 9.82 -16.61 6.12
CA GLY A 501 9.13 -17.32 5.03
C GLY A 501 8.14 -16.46 4.23
N SER A 502 7.70 -15.33 4.80
CA SER A 502 6.65 -14.47 4.28
C SER A 502 6.71 -13.10 4.96
N GLN A 503 6.01 -12.12 4.39
CA GLN A 503 5.83 -10.80 5.00
C GLN A 503 7.16 -10.02 5.13
N GLY A 504 7.14 -8.90 5.87
CA GLY A 504 8.30 -8.06 6.14
C GLY A 504 8.40 -6.84 5.24
N ASN A 505 9.16 -5.84 5.70
CA ASN A 505 9.31 -4.55 5.03
C ASN A 505 10.66 -3.89 5.33
N VAL A 506 11.02 -2.93 4.48
CA VAL A 506 12.19 -2.07 4.68
C VAL A 506 11.78 -0.62 4.51
N GLU A 507 12.00 0.20 5.52
CA GLU A 507 11.60 1.60 5.55
C GLU A 507 12.81 2.51 5.73
N SER A 508 12.98 3.50 4.85
CA SER A 508 13.98 4.56 5.04
C SER A 508 13.45 5.63 5.97
N LEU A 509 14.24 6.01 6.98
CA LEU A 509 13.88 7.04 7.95
C LEU A 509 14.54 8.38 7.60
N THR A 510 13.94 9.48 8.06
CA THR A 510 14.38 10.85 7.74
C THR A 510 15.77 11.21 8.27
N ASN A 511 16.23 10.57 9.35
CA ASN A 511 17.59 10.71 9.89
C ASN A 511 18.64 9.87 9.13
N GLY A 512 18.24 9.14 8.08
CA GLY A 512 19.11 8.26 7.29
C GLY A 512 19.26 6.84 7.83
N ASN A 513 18.61 6.52 8.96
CA ASN A 513 18.47 5.15 9.44
C ASN A 513 17.51 4.35 8.57
N THR A 514 17.39 3.06 8.86
CA THR A 514 16.47 2.16 8.16
C THR A 514 15.77 1.26 9.17
N PHE A 515 14.45 1.22 9.14
CA PHE A 515 13.66 0.31 9.95
C PHE A 515 13.31 -0.93 9.13
N VAL A 516 13.44 -2.11 9.72
CA VAL A 516 13.16 -3.39 9.05
C VAL A 516 12.21 -4.18 9.94
N GLY A 517 10.98 -4.38 9.47
CA GLY A 517 10.08 -5.40 10.02
C GLY A 517 10.43 -6.74 9.41
N TRP A 518 10.67 -7.76 10.23
CA TRP A 518 11.15 -9.05 9.72
C TRP A 518 10.02 -9.98 9.24
N GLY A 519 8.76 -9.60 9.43
CA GLY A 519 7.59 -10.37 8.99
C GLY A 519 7.25 -11.48 9.98
N ALA A 520 7.19 -12.73 9.50
CA ALA A 520 6.86 -13.88 10.34
C ALA A 520 7.79 -14.08 11.58
N PRO A 521 9.10 -13.80 11.52
CA PRO A 521 9.91 -13.67 12.72
C PRO A 521 9.41 -12.55 13.64
N PRO A 522 9.21 -12.80 14.96
CA PRO A 522 8.57 -11.89 15.92
C PRO A 522 9.46 -10.70 16.33
N LEU A 523 9.88 -9.89 15.36
CA LEU A 523 11.02 -8.97 15.46
C LEU A 523 10.90 -7.81 14.45
N ALA A 524 11.28 -6.60 14.89
CA ALA A 524 11.63 -5.48 14.03
C ALA A 524 12.96 -4.85 14.50
N THR A 525 13.75 -4.30 13.59
CA THR A 525 15.08 -3.73 13.89
C THR A 525 15.27 -2.38 13.23
N GLU A 526 15.78 -1.40 13.97
CA GLU A 526 16.33 -0.17 13.39
C GLU A 526 17.84 -0.31 13.17
N PHE A 527 18.28 -0.01 11.96
CA PHE A 527 19.67 0.08 11.55
C PHE A 527 20.09 1.55 11.42
N SER A 528 21.24 1.88 11.98
CA SER A 528 21.88 3.18 11.76
C SER A 528 22.16 3.42 10.26
N ARG A 529 22.50 4.65 9.90
CA ARG A 529 22.96 5.00 8.54
C ARG A 529 24.11 4.11 8.03
N THR A 530 24.97 3.58 8.91
CA THR A 530 26.08 2.68 8.56
C THR A 530 25.70 1.20 8.50
N GLY A 531 24.45 0.86 8.83
CA GLY A 531 23.95 -0.52 8.82
C GLY A 531 24.19 -1.29 10.12
N LYS A 532 24.52 -0.62 11.22
CA LYS A 532 24.58 -1.24 12.55
C LYS A 532 23.17 -1.32 13.15
N GLY A 533 22.73 -2.48 13.62
CA GLY A 533 21.50 -2.59 14.41
C GLY A 533 21.62 -1.82 15.72
N ILE A 534 20.70 -0.89 15.98
CA ILE A 534 20.73 0.01 17.16
C ILE A 534 19.49 -0.13 18.05
N PHE A 535 18.42 -0.75 17.54
CA PHE A 535 17.18 -1.02 18.26
C PHE A 535 16.52 -2.28 17.72
N ASP A 536 16.00 -3.12 18.60
CA ASP A 536 15.09 -4.22 18.32
C ASP A 536 13.77 -4.01 19.07
N LEU A 537 12.65 -4.23 18.39
CA LEU A 537 11.35 -4.50 18.98
C LEU A 537 11.07 -6.00 18.85
N ARG A 538 10.64 -6.65 19.93
CA ARG A 538 10.33 -8.09 19.95
C ARG A 538 8.88 -8.29 20.39
N PHE A 539 8.17 -9.06 19.59
CA PHE A 539 6.79 -9.46 19.86
C PHE A 539 6.76 -10.57 20.93
N PRO A 540 5.68 -10.72 21.69
CA PRO A 540 5.56 -11.78 22.68
C PRO A 540 5.35 -13.14 22.00
N GLY A 541 6.05 -14.17 22.50
CA GLY A 541 5.90 -15.54 22.00
C GLY A 541 6.22 -15.65 20.51
N ALA A 542 5.24 -16.11 19.73
CA ALA A 542 5.32 -16.26 18.28
C ALA A 542 4.44 -15.26 17.53
N ASP A 543 3.88 -14.25 18.21
CA ASP A 543 3.10 -13.21 17.55
C ASP A 543 3.97 -12.49 16.50
N GLU A 544 3.40 -12.23 15.35
CA GLU A 544 4.08 -11.62 14.21
C GLU A 544 3.37 -10.33 13.80
N SER A 545 3.95 -9.62 12.85
CA SER A 545 3.25 -8.53 12.16
C SER A 545 3.66 -8.52 10.71
N TYR A 546 2.65 -8.39 9.84
CA TYR A 546 2.86 -8.39 8.38
C TYR A 546 3.92 -7.38 7.95
N ARG A 547 3.85 -6.17 8.48
CA ARG A 547 4.88 -5.14 8.34
C ARG A 547 4.98 -4.34 9.64
N SER A 548 6.15 -3.78 9.90
CA SER A 548 6.40 -2.92 11.06
C SER A 548 7.06 -1.64 10.59
N TYR A 549 6.53 -0.49 11.00
CA TYR A 549 7.01 0.82 10.53
C TYR A 549 7.37 1.75 11.68
N ARG A 550 8.09 2.83 11.38
CA ARG A 550 8.41 3.90 12.33
C ARG A 550 8.06 5.26 11.76
N PHE A 551 7.07 5.91 12.38
CA PHE A 551 6.58 7.22 11.97
C PHE A 551 6.40 8.19 13.13
N VAL A 552 6.51 9.48 12.83
CA VAL A 552 6.03 10.54 13.71
C VAL A 552 4.51 10.62 13.57
N TRP A 553 3.80 10.64 14.69
CA TRP A 553 2.35 10.76 14.71
C TRP A 553 1.89 11.67 15.84
N ALA A 554 0.96 12.57 15.51
CA ALA A 554 0.27 13.42 16.45
C ALA A 554 -1.19 12.99 16.51
N GLY A 555 -1.59 12.37 17.62
CA GLY A 555 -2.95 11.92 17.86
C GLY A 555 -3.73 12.93 18.73
N HIS A 556 -4.90 13.31 18.25
CA HIS A 556 -5.80 14.29 18.88
C HIS A 556 -7.21 13.68 19.09
N PRO A 557 -7.33 12.62 19.91
CA PRO A 557 -8.61 11.96 20.14
C PRO A 557 -9.65 12.94 20.71
N LYS A 558 -10.90 12.84 20.24
CA LYS A 558 -12.01 13.67 20.75
C LYS A 558 -12.64 13.15 22.05
N THR A 559 -12.18 11.99 22.52
CA THR A 559 -12.54 11.49 23.86
C THR A 559 -11.86 12.33 24.94
N ILE A 560 -12.15 12.03 26.21
CA ILE A 560 -11.48 12.63 27.37
C ILE A 560 -10.64 11.56 28.10
N PRO A 561 -9.74 11.93 29.01
CA PRO A 561 -8.98 10.95 29.78
C PRO A 561 -9.88 10.00 30.57
N ASP A 562 -9.53 8.72 30.55
CA ASP A 562 -10.14 7.69 31.38
C ASP A 562 -9.41 7.65 32.73
N VAL A 563 -10.16 7.67 33.83
CA VAL A 563 -9.61 7.62 35.19
C VAL A 563 -10.36 6.61 36.05
N VAL A 564 -9.62 5.89 36.88
CA VAL A 564 -10.16 5.14 38.02
C VAL A 564 -9.34 5.44 39.26
N ALA A 565 -9.97 5.38 40.42
CA ALA A 565 -9.30 5.53 41.69
C ALA A 565 -9.40 4.25 42.52
N LYS A 566 -8.28 3.77 43.05
CA LYS A 566 -8.21 2.54 43.83
C LYS A 566 -7.32 2.71 45.04
N ARG A 567 -7.66 2.02 46.13
CA ARG A 567 -6.76 1.90 47.29
C ARG A 567 -5.83 0.71 47.08
N VAL A 568 -4.53 0.97 47.00
CA VAL A 568 -3.48 -0.05 46.90
C VAL A 568 -2.63 0.04 48.15
N LYS A 569 -2.61 -1.05 48.95
CA LYS A 569 -1.91 -1.09 50.25
C LYS A 569 -2.32 0.09 51.16
N GLY A 570 -3.62 0.39 51.22
CA GLY A 570 -4.19 1.48 52.02
C GLY A 570 -4.07 2.89 51.41
N ARG A 571 -3.19 3.10 50.42
CA ARG A 571 -2.97 4.40 49.78
C ARG A 571 -3.89 4.58 48.57
N LEU A 572 -4.56 5.72 48.47
CA LEU A 572 -5.37 6.08 47.31
C LEU A 572 -4.47 6.40 46.12
N THR A 573 -4.75 5.80 44.97
CA THR A 573 -4.03 6.01 43.72
C THR A 573 -5.03 6.23 42.60
N ALA A 574 -4.87 7.31 41.84
CA ALA A 574 -5.58 7.54 40.59
C ALA A 574 -4.77 6.94 39.43
N TYR A 575 -5.41 6.10 38.64
CA TYR A 575 -4.85 5.56 37.40
C TYR A 575 -5.52 6.28 36.25
N VAL A 576 -4.72 6.90 35.38
CA VAL A 576 -5.21 7.72 34.26
C VAL A 576 -4.52 7.35 32.95
N SER A 577 -5.30 7.29 31.88
CA SER A 577 -4.80 7.08 30.51
C SER A 577 -5.64 7.86 29.51
N TRP A 578 -5.10 8.15 28.33
CA TRP A 578 -5.87 8.70 27.21
C TRP A 578 -5.37 8.10 25.90
N ASN A 579 -6.13 7.11 25.39
CA ASN A 579 -5.73 6.27 24.26
C ASN A 579 -5.42 7.10 23.01
N GLY A 580 -4.14 7.19 22.65
CA GLY A 580 -3.67 7.96 21.49
C GLY A 580 -3.53 9.47 21.66
N ALA A 581 -3.74 10.04 22.85
CA ALA A 581 -3.45 11.46 23.07
C ALA A 581 -1.94 11.67 23.20
N THR A 582 -1.29 12.05 22.10
CA THR A 582 0.18 12.16 22.04
C THR A 582 0.71 13.48 22.62
N GLU A 583 -0.14 14.51 22.72
CA GLU A 583 0.23 15.82 23.25
C GLU A 583 0.33 15.87 24.78
N VAL A 584 -0.25 14.89 25.48
CA VAL A 584 -0.25 14.87 26.94
C VAL A 584 1.14 14.55 27.47
N VAL A 585 1.71 15.48 28.25
CA VAL A 585 3.00 15.30 28.93
C VAL A 585 2.87 15.25 30.45
N ALA A 586 1.77 15.77 31.01
CA ALA A 586 1.56 15.78 32.45
C ALA A 586 0.08 15.69 32.84
N TRP A 587 -0.13 15.20 34.05
CA TRP A 587 -1.43 14.96 34.67
C TRP A 587 -1.52 15.68 36.01
N GLN A 588 -2.65 16.27 36.36
CA GLN A 588 -2.85 16.83 37.70
C GLN A 588 -4.16 16.33 38.28
N VAL A 589 -4.06 15.70 39.45
CA VAL A 589 -5.25 15.28 40.21
C VAL A 589 -5.88 16.51 40.85
N ILE A 590 -7.20 16.62 40.67
CA ILE A 590 -8.05 17.54 41.41
C ILE A 590 -9.03 16.71 42.25
N ALA A 591 -9.27 17.09 43.51
CA ALA A 591 -10.17 16.37 44.40
C ALA A 591 -10.93 17.32 45.32
N GLY A 592 -12.02 16.83 45.92
CA GLY A 592 -12.83 17.63 46.84
C GLY A 592 -13.98 16.87 47.48
N ALA A 593 -14.72 17.56 48.34
CA ALA A 593 -15.83 16.99 49.09
C ALA A 593 -17.06 16.69 48.22
N SER A 594 -17.24 17.41 47.10
CA SER A 594 -18.33 17.21 46.14
C SER A 594 -17.79 17.18 44.70
N ALA A 595 -18.59 16.64 43.77
CA ALA A 595 -18.22 16.54 42.37
C ALA A 595 -18.03 17.90 41.65
N THR A 596 -18.57 18.99 42.22
CA THR A 596 -18.51 20.34 41.65
C THR A 596 -17.46 21.24 42.33
N ALA A 597 -16.90 20.83 43.47
CA ALA A 597 -15.93 21.60 44.24
C ALA A 597 -14.60 20.85 44.33
N LEU A 598 -13.89 20.77 43.20
CA LEU A 598 -12.59 20.08 43.08
C LEU A 598 -11.44 21.09 43.01
N ALA A 599 -10.40 20.87 43.82
CA ALA A 599 -9.17 21.66 43.80
C ALA A 599 -7.95 20.76 43.57
N PRO A 600 -6.84 21.29 43.00
CA PRO A 600 -5.61 20.53 42.85
C PRO A 600 -5.11 19.94 44.17
N THR A 601 -4.82 18.64 44.19
CA THR A 601 -4.24 17.96 45.36
C THR A 601 -2.71 17.97 45.36
N GLY A 602 -2.09 18.58 44.34
CA GLY A 602 -0.65 18.63 44.15
C GLY A 602 -0.24 19.27 42.83
N ARG A 603 1.07 19.24 42.54
CA ARG A 603 1.63 19.68 41.25
C ARG A 603 1.32 18.66 40.15
N PRO A 604 1.33 19.07 38.86
CA PRO A 604 1.28 18.13 37.75
C PRO A 604 2.40 17.08 37.84
N VAL A 605 2.08 15.84 37.53
CA VAL A 605 2.96 14.67 37.47
C VAL A 605 3.19 14.32 36.01
N LEU A 606 4.44 14.06 35.63
CA LEU A 606 4.76 13.68 34.25
C LEU A 606 4.06 12.38 33.86
N ARG A 607 3.61 12.32 32.61
CA ARG A 607 3.08 11.10 32.00
C ARG A 607 4.18 10.02 32.01
N SER A 608 3.80 8.81 32.39
CA SER A 608 4.64 7.61 32.31
C SER A 608 3.88 6.51 31.57
N GLY A 609 4.35 6.13 30.37
CA GLY A 609 3.74 5.09 29.54
C GLY A 609 2.31 5.41 29.06
N PHE A 610 1.52 4.36 28.86
CA PHE A 610 0.09 4.46 28.51
C PHE A 610 -0.77 4.94 29.68
N GLU A 611 -0.58 4.33 30.86
CA GLU A 611 -1.31 4.60 32.09
C GLU A 611 -0.34 5.14 33.15
N THR A 612 -0.69 6.29 33.73
CA THR A 612 0.07 6.87 34.84
C THR A 612 -0.66 6.59 36.16
N ALA A 613 0.04 5.98 37.11
CA ALA A 613 -0.43 5.77 38.48
C ALA A 613 0.02 6.95 39.36
N ILE A 614 -0.93 7.75 39.83
CA ILE A 614 -0.70 8.96 40.62
C ILE A 614 -1.20 8.72 42.03
N PRO A 615 -0.31 8.62 43.04
CA PRO A 615 -0.75 8.54 44.41
C PRO A 615 -1.41 9.85 44.86
N VAL A 616 -2.53 9.76 45.57
CA VAL A 616 -3.37 10.92 45.93
C VAL A 616 -3.45 11.05 47.44
N SER A 617 -3.12 12.24 47.95
CA SER A 617 -3.37 12.65 49.33
C SER A 617 -4.54 13.63 49.34
N THR A 618 -5.71 13.17 49.78
CA THR A 618 -6.92 13.99 49.87
C THR A 618 -7.85 13.47 50.96
N SER A 619 -8.59 14.37 51.60
CA SER A 619 -9.76 14.06 52.44
C SER A 619 -11.07 14.08 51.66
N GLY A 620 -11.04 14.49 50.38
CA GLY A 620 -12.21 14.56 49.51
C GLY A 620 -12.74 13.19 49.10
N HIS A 621 -14.02 13.14 48.74
CA HIS A 621 -14.74 11.94 48.31
C HIS A 621 -14.84 11.80 46.79
N PHE A 622 -14.39 12.82 46.04
CA PHE A 622 -14.42 12.85 44.59
C PHE A 622 -13.07 13.31 44.04
N LEU A 623 -12.66 12.77 42.89
CA LEU A 623 -11.51 13.25 42.14
C LEU A 623 -11.75 13.25 40.63
N ALA A 624 -10.96 14.05 39.91
CA ALA A 624 -10.78 14.01 38.47
C ALA A 624 -9.31 14.30 38.13
N VAL A 625 -8.92 14.16 36.87
CA VAL A 625 -7.55 14.40 36.42
C VAL A 625 -7.56 15.35 35.22
N ARG A 626 -6.74 16.40 35.31
CA ARG A 626 -6.45 17.34 34.23
C ARG A 626 -5.26 16.86 33.41
N ALA A 627 -5.36 16.95 32.09
CA ALA A 627 -4.30 16.62 31.14
C ALA A 627 -3.66 17.90 30.61
N TYR A 628 -2.33 17.98 30.60
CA TYR A 628 -1.59 19.15 30.14
C TYR A 628 -0.65 18.83 28.97
N ALA A 629 -0.57 19.77 28.04
CA ALA A 629 0.43 19.82 26.98
C ALA A 629 1.77 20.36 27.48
N ALA A 630 2.81 20.27 26.64
CA ALA A 630 4.18 20.68 26.97
C ALA A 630 4.33 22.18 27.27
N ASP A 631 3.47 23.02 26.69
CA ASP A 631 3.41 24.47 26.93
C ASP A 631 2.59 24.85 28.18
N GLY A 632 2.05 23.86 28.90
CA GLY A 632 1.19 24.06 30.06
C GLY A 632 -0.29 24.27 29.74
N ALA A 633 -0.71 24.19 28.47
CA ALA A 633 -2.11 24.28 28.11
C ALA A 633 -2.92 23.10 28.67
N LEU A 634 -4.09 23.40 29.25
CA LEU A 634 -5.05 22.39 29.67
C LEU A 634 -5.75 21.80 28.43
N LEU A 635 -5.53 20.51 28.18
CA LEU A 635 -6.12 19.81 27.04
C LEU A 635 -7.53 19.31 27.34
N ALA A 636 -7.71 18.65 28.48
CA ALA A 636 -8.99 18.11 28.92
C ALA A 636 -9.00 17.81 30.42
N THR A 637 -10.18 17.59 30.98
CA THR A 637 -10.38 17.03 32.31
C THR A 637 -11.17 15.73 32.19
N SER A 638 -10.77 14.69 32.93
CA SER A 638 -11.49 13.41 32.99
C SER A 638 -12.89 13.57 33.57
N LYS A 639 -13.69 12.50 33.52
CA LYS A 639 -14.89 12.40 34.37
C LYS A 639 -14.49 12.46 35.86
N VAL A 640 -15.41 12.93 36.68
CA VAL A 640 -15.31 12.87 38.14
C VAL A 640 -15.64 11.45 38.61
N VAL A 641 -14.79 10.89 39.47
CA VAL A 641 -14.98 9.57 40.09
C VAL A 641 -15.03 9.69 41.61
N LYS A 642 -15.77 8.79 42.25
CA LYS A 642 -15.84 8.67 43.71
C LYS A 642 -14.66 7.83 44.23
N VAL A 643 -14.14 8.15 45.41
CA VAL A 643 -12.94 7.53 46.03
C VAL A 643 -13.19 6.82 47.36
#